data_AF-A0A813XZY6-F1
#
_entry.id   AF-A0A813XZY6-F1
#
_cell.length_a   1.000
_cell.length_b   1.000
_cell.length_c   1.000
_cell.angle_alpha   90.00
_cell.angle_beta   90.00
_cell.angle_gamma   90.00
#
_symmetry.space_group_name_H-M   'P 1'
#
loop_
_entity.id
_entity.type
_entity.pdbx_description
1 polymer ?
#
loop_
_entity_poly.entity_id
_entity_poly.type
_entity_poly.pdbx_seq_one_letter_code
_entity_poly.pdbx_strand_id
1 'polypeptide(L)'
;MKSIYFVMNFVKLFFLVYSDFSCIEKDLSLNCQLNNSDFIIDQTFYDYIYNSQSNYINLDFSSQFYHEKDLLAKKQSNKILSIKNLKGFQHNSTSPFVFLSFFKQIHIEHSIFIFYKNEFIINDDCSPNLSLLNTISLFLYETVLFPFPVCPFSFFTKVHELFLSKMKLDNALKFKKMSNLTRSNLYVFKVTIEKSNFTLDSNFLSPLIFKEVRELAIRDSFVESIETDLFTDKKYLISFFIDNFSYLLNNNLNWMINLNSKKSFNDFDNCYQMIYDLSRYNYRVKRTYLILNDSLNDYDYPEKDFCLFGHFPHNNLVFPIIHTKRPLIKCSCTLIWLLLNWKIVDHFNYFNKEIQMNTSSVSKCFVNIDQNVEKCNFQRRLKLCGLKRDINKFHYKCDVKKRYYQKGCFEKMIMVYSFFFIGTIGILLKVLSLVILKDRVFKENMFKYMKMQIWFEILSLITLFFNATINYSVDLFVSMNIPSCDLDYRSKKLYLTILKIYPINFITFTSITCATLSNMLMVFDRYLYISNWKIFKKFTQIKNVNIKVLPFIILIGTLLNINIFLFCDIETCDLSTQNFDLRYKLSLFQDVFYILNSLVGVFLNVSLIKFMIKNEFKRLYLFKNKKQKSFLKMKILIVINSLLILICRIPDIQSGILKIQILSAYSNNDLFLKIESGFYQFLLTTNISFIFNFFENLLLNRKFRQKLLQLFQGNFREKIFIYNTSNVSIFSNNTSNASRS
;
A
#
# COMPACT_ATOMS: atom_id res chain seq x y z
N MET A 1 -80.07 3.22 9.18
CA MET A 1 -79.44 4.36 8.47
C MET A 1 -77.97 4.61 8.84
N LYS A 2 -77.17 3.59 9.22
CA LYS A 2 -75.70 3.74 9.45
C LYS A 2 -74.82 2.76 8.65
N SER A 3 -75.41 1.99 7.73
CA SER A 3 -74.70 0.97 6.92
C SER A 3 -74.46 1.36 5.46
N ILE A 4 -75.04 2.48 4.97
CA ILE A 4 -74.93 2.87 3.55
C ILE A 4 -73.81 3.90 3.30
N TYR A 5 -73.40 4.66 4.33
CA TYR A 5 -72.32 5.65 4.19
C TYR A 5 -70.90 5.03 4.28
N PHE A 6 -70.78 3.81 4.83
CA PHE A 6 -69.50 3.11 4.92
C PHE A 6 -69.16 2.37 3.61
N VAL A 7 -70.16 1.92 2.84
CA VAL A 7 -69.95 1.23 1.56
C VAL A 7 -69.55 2.22 0.45
N MET A 8 -70.07 3.46 0.45
CA MET A 8 -69.70 4.45 -0.57
C MET A 8 -68.28 5.04 -0.39
N ASN A 9 -67.72 5.01 0.82
CA ASN A 9 -66.31 5.40 1.04
C ASN A 9 -65.33 4.22 0.92
N PHE A 10 -65.77 2.97 1.06
CA PHE A 10 -64.92 1.80 0.79
C PHE A 10 -64.76 1.54 -0.71
N VAL A 11 -65.78 1.85 -1.53
CA VAL A 11 -65.71 1.71 -3.00
C VAL A 11 -64.88 2.82 -3.68
N LYS A 12 -64.75 4.00 -3.04
CA LYS A 12 -63.83 5.05 -3.51
C LYS A 12 -62.37 4.78 -3.24
N LEU A 13 -62.03 3.75 -2.45
CA LEU A 13 -60.65 3.42 -2.12
C LEU A 13 -59.98 2.47 -3.12
N PHE A 14 -60.66 2.02 -4.18
CA PHE A 14 -60.06 1.03 -5.10
C PHE A 14 -60.26 1.25 -6.59
N PHE A 15 -61.03 2.24 -7.02
CA PHE A 15 -61.29 2.45 -8.44
C PHE A 15 -61.46 3.94 -8.75
N LEU A 16 -60.36 4.60 -9.09
CA LEU A 16 -60.40 5.77 -9.97
C LEU A 16 -60.73 5.25 -11.37
N VAL A 17 -62.01 4.98 -11.62
CA VAL A 17 -62.52 4.78 -12.98
C VAL A 17 -62.70 6.17 -13.57
N TYR A 18 -61.63 6.68 -14.17
CA TYR A 18 -61.83 7.44 -15.40
C TYR A 18 -62.32 6.44 -16.44
N SER A 19 -63.25 6.83 -17.32
CA SER A 19 -63.96 5.94 -18.25
C SER A 19 -63.06 5.09 -19.18
N ASP A 20 -61.74 5.32 -19.15
CA ASP A 20 -60.79 4.97 -20.18
C ASP A 20 -59.62 4.10 -19.65
N PHE A 21 -59.50 3.90 -18.32
CA PHE A 21 -58.52 3.01 -17.73
C PHE A 21 -58.88 2.48 -16.33
N SER A 22 -58.34 1.31 -15.98
CA SER A 22 -58.51 0.68 -14.66
C SER A 22 -57.16 0.45 -13.99
N CYS A 23 -56.92 1.08 -12.83
CA CYS A 23 -55.75 0.82 -11.99
C CYS A 23 -56.15 0.05 -10.73
N ILE A 24 -55.40 -1.00 -10.40
CA ILE A 24 -55.57 -1.81 -9.18
C ILE A 24 -54.27 -1.74 -8.38
N GLU A 25 -54.34 -1.25 -7.15
CA GLU A 25 -53.21 -1.26 -6.22
C GLU A 25 -53.18 -2.58 -5.45
N LYS A 26 -52.12 -3.36 -5.60
CA LYS A 26 -51.93 -4.65 -4.94
C LYS A 26 -50.47 -4.81 -4.51
N ASP A 27 -50.23 -5.16 -3.25
CA ASP A 27 -48.91 -5.52 -2.73
C ASP A 27 -47.82 -4.47 -3.04
N LEU A 28 -48.12 -3.18 -2.83
CA LEU A 28 -47.23 -2.02 -3.13
C LEU A 28 -46.93 -1.79 -4.62
N SER A 29 -47.70 -2.45 -5.50
CA SER A 29 -47.69 -2.25 -6.95
C SER A 29 -49.00 -1.66 -7.45
N LEU A 30 -48.93 -0.65 -8.30
CA LEU A 30 -50.08 -0.06 -8.98
C LEU A 30 -50.13 -0.59 -10.42
N ASN A 31 -51.10 -1.44 -10.74
CA ASN A 31 -51.25 -2.04 -12.06
C ASN A 31 -52.38 -1.36 -12.82
N CYS A 32 -52.06 -0.64 -13.89
CA CYS A 32 -53.01 0.06 -14.74
C CYS A 32 -53.13 -0.60 -16.10
N GLN A 33 -54.36 -0.93 -16.50
CA GLN A 33 -54.71 -1.38 -17.85
C GLN A 33 -55.41 -0.22 -18.59
N LEU A 34 -54.85 0.19 -19.73
CA LEU A 34 -55.28 1.35 -20.50
C LEU A 34 -55.99 0.87 -21.77
N ASN A 35 -57.29 1.14 -21.92
CA ASN A 35 -58.14 0.51 -22.95
C ASN A 35 -58.52 1.41 -24.16
N ASN A 36 -58.34 2.75 -24.09
CA ASN A 36 -58.74 3.71 -25.15
C ASN A 36 -57.61 4.23 -26.05
N SER A 37 -57.88 4.46 -27.34
CA SER A 37 -56.90 4.78 -28.41
C SER A 37 -55.83 5.85 -28.11
N ASP A 38 -56.14 6.90 -27.33
CA ASP A 38 -55.24 8.03 -27.06
C ASP A 38 -55.14 8.33 -25.55
N PHE A 39 -54.11 7.81 -24.88
CA PHE A 39 -53.90 8.07 -23.45
C PHE A 39 -53.13 9.37 -23.24
N ILE A 40 -53.78 10.36 -22.60
CA ILE A 40 -53.18 11.65 -22.26
C ILE A 40 -52.73 11.63 -20.81
N ILE A 41 -51.43 11.83 -20.58
CA ILE A 41 -50.90 12.16 -19.26
C ILE A 41 -51.05 13.66 -19.04
N ASP A 42 -51.85 14.02 -18.06
CA ASP A 42 -52.01 15.37 -17.55
C ASP A 42 -51.56 15.48 -16.08
N GLN A 43 -51.68 16.68 -15.51
CA GLN A 43 -51.31 16.94 -14.12
C GLN A 43 -52.09 16.07 -13.13
N THR A 44 -53.33 15.66 -13.46
CA THR A 44 -54.14 14.85 -12.55
C THR A 44 -53.66 13.41 -12.47
N PHE A 45 -53.30 12.79 -13.61
CA PHE A 45 -52.64 11.49 -13.61
C PHE A 45 -51.29 11.56 -12.91
N TYR A 46 -50.52 12.62 -13.14
CA TYR A 46 -49.26 12.85 -12.44
C TYR A 46 -49.45 12.92 -10.93
N ASP A 47 -50.40 13.73 -10.43
CA ASP A 47 -50.64 13.88 -9.00
C ASP A 47 -51.14 12.57 -8.37
N TYR A 48 -51.93 11.77 -9.11
CA TYR A 48 -52.35 10.44 -8.69
C TYR A 48 -51.15 9.50 -8.51
N ILE A 49 -50.30 9.42 -9.52
CA ILE A 49 -49.08 8.62 -9.50
C ILE A 49 -48.11 9.10 -8.43
N TYR A 50 -48.00 10.41 -8.20
CA TYR A 50 -47.18 10.99 -7.16
C TYR A 50 -47.66 10.57 -5.76
N ASN A 51 -48.95 10.72 -5.49
CA ASN A 51 -49.56 10.46 -4.18
C ASN A 51 -49.80 8.97 -3.89
N SER A 52 -49.74 8.08 -4.88
CA SER A 52 -49.84 6.63 -4.65
C SER A 52 -48.78 6.13 -3.66
N GLN A 53 -49.13 5.21 -2.78
CA GLN A 53 -48.18 4.59 -1.84
C GLN A 53 -47.32 3.51 -2.51
N SER A 54 -47.69 3.08 -3.72
CA SER A 54 -46.96 2.10 -4.49
C SER A 54 -45.58 2.60 -4.91
N ASN A 55 -44.59 1.74 -4.71
CA ASN A 55 -43.22 1.96 -5.16
C ASN A 55 -43.00 1.45 -6.59
N TYR A 56 -43.88 0.57 -7.06
CA TYR A 56 -43.84 -0.02 -8.39
C TYR A 56 -45.12 0.31 -9.14
N ILE A 57 -44.99 0.79 -10.37
CA ILE A 57 -46.11 1.20 -11.21
C ILE A 57 -46.00 0.45 -12.52
N ASN A 58 -47.04 -0.27 -12.91
CA ASN A 58 -47.09 -1.03 -14.15
C ASN A 58 -48.21 -0.47 -15.03
N LEU A 59 -47.85 -0.01 -16.22
CA LEU A 59 -48.76 0.51 -17.23
C LEU A 59 -48.77 -0.46 -18.42
N ASP A 60 -49.91 -1.11 -18.64
CA ASP A 60 -50.11 -2.04 -19.75
C ASP A 60 -51.12 -1.45 -20.75
N PHE A 61 -50.66 -1.24 -21.97
CA PHE A 61 -51.43 -0.58 -23.03
C PHE A 61 -52.08 -1.61 -23.95
N SER A 62 -53.37 -1.49 -24.25
CA SER A 62 -54.00 -2.46 -25.15
C SER A 62 -53.68 -2.24 -26.64
N SER A 63 -53.38 -1.00 -27.09
CA SER A 63 -52.98 -0.70 -28.49
C SER A 63 -52.63 0.77 -28.85
N GLN A 64 -51.94 1.57 -28.03
CA GLN A 64 -52.10 3.05 -28.06
C GLN A 64 -50.83 3.90 -28.26
N PHE A 65 -51.05 5.20 -28.60
CA PHE A 65 -50.08 6.28 -28.60
C PHE A 65 -50.11 7.05 -27.27
N TYR A 66 -48.94 7.41 -26.74
CA TYR A 66 -48.76 8.26 -25.56
C TYR A 66 -48.92 9.74 -25.96
N HIS A 67 -49.65 10.55 -25.18
CA HIS A 67 -49.69 12.02 -25.32
C HIS A 67 -49.39 12.71 -23.98
N GLU A 68 -48.47 13.68 -23.96
CA GLU A 68 -48.15 14.49 -22.76
C GLU A 68 -48.62 15.94 -22.96
N LYS A 69 -49.34 16.51 -21.97
CA LYS A 69 -49.72 17.94 -21.94
C LYS A 69 -49.17 18.64 -20.69
N ASP A 70 -48.36 19.68 -20.92
CA ASP A 70 -47.96 20.75 -19.99
C ASP A 70 -47.81 20.35 -18.50
N LEU A 71 -46.86 19.45 -18.22
CA LEU A 71 -46.44 19.09 -16.86
C LEU A 71 -45.32 20.02 -16.35
N LEU A 72 -45.53 20.64 -15.19
CA LEU A 72 -44.47 21.38 -14.48
C LEU A 72 -43.76 20.45 -13.48
N ALA A 73 -42.65 19.84 -13.88
CA ALA A 73 -41.86 18.99 -12.99
C ALA A 73 -41.25 19.77 -11.82
N LYS A 74 -41.38 19.25 -10.59
CA LYS A 74 -40.64 19.80 -9.44
C LYS A 74 -39.86 18.83 -8.56
N LYS A 75 -40.03 17.49 -8.60
CA LYS A 75 -39.21 16.56 -7.78
C LYS A 75 -39.18 15.11 -8.32
N GLN A 76 -38.02 14.46 -8.26
CA GLN A 76 -37.83 13.04 -8.55
C GLN A 76 -38.43 12.16 -7.44
N SER A 77 -39.00 11.00 -7.80
CA SER A 77 -39.40 9.96 -6.84
C SER A 77 -38.50 8.73 -6.92
N ASN A 78 -38.46 7.97 -5.83
CA ASN A 78 -37.77 6.68 -5.77
C ASN A 78 -38.59 5.53 -6.38
N LYS A 79 -39.65 5.82 -7.15
CA LYS A 79 -40.55 4.82 -7.74
C LYS A 79 -39.96 4.20 -9.00
N ILE A 80 -40.43 2.99 -9.31
CA ILE A 80 -40.10 2.19 -10.49
C ILE A 80 -41.32 2.15 -11.41
N LEU A 81 -41.12 2.44 -12.69
CA LEU A 81 -42.14 2.36 -13.73
C LEU A 81 -41.88 1.16 -14.64
N SER A 82 -42.93 0.43 -15.00
CA SER A 82 -42.96 -0.61 -16.03
C SER A 82 -43.99 -0.24 -17.07
N ILE A 83 -43.62 -0.29 -18.35
CA ILE A 83 -44.45 0.02 -19.51
C ILE A 83 -44.49 -1.21 -20.40
N LYS A 84 -45.71 -1.64 -20.79
CA LYS A 84 -45.92 -2.80 -21.66
C LYS A 84 -46.84 -2.45 -22.83
N ASN A 85 -46.61 -3.07 -23.99
CA ASN A 85 -47.52 -3.03 -25.14
C ASN A 85 -47.78 -1.63 -25.75
N LEU A 86 -46.86 -0.66 -25.57
CA LEU A 86 -47.01 0.70 -26.10
C LEU A 86 -46.67 0.75 -27.60
N LYS A 87 -47.51 1.37 -28.46
CA LYS A 87 -47.22 1.45 -29.92
C LYS A 87 -46.38 2.65 -30.36
N GLY A 88 -46.30 3.70 -29.55
CA GLY A 88 -45.49 4.88 -29.87
C GLY A 88 -45.60 5.99 -28.84
N PHE A 89 -44.59 6.85 -28.81
CA PHE A 89 -44.56 8.08 -28.04
C PHE A 89 -44.92 9.27 -28.92
N GLN A 90 -46.06 9.89 -28.67
CA GLN A 90 -46.43 11.16 -29.30
C GLN A 90 -46.29 12.30 -28.30
N HIS A 91 -45.74 13.41 -28.77
CA HIS A 91 -45.59 14.57 -27.93
C HIS A 91 -46.03 15.81 -28.69
N ASN A 92 -47.02 16.52 -28.16
CA ASN A 92 -47.56 17.74 -28.77
C ASN A 92 -46.87 19.01 -28.25
N SER A 93 -46.07 18.91 -27.18
CA SER A 93 -45.42 20.04 -26.53
C SER A 93 -43.99 20.30 -27.04
N THR A 94 -43.44 21.48 -26.76
CA THR A 94 -42.05 21.85 -27.04
C THR A 94 -41.05 21.29 -26.03
N SER A 95 -41.51 20.71 -24.91
CA SER A 95 -40.70 20.19 -23.82
C SER A 95 -40.70 18.65 -23.72
N PRO A 96 -39.62 17.94 -24.08
CA PRO A 96 -39.61 16.47 -24.09
C PRO A 96 -39.78 15.81 -22.71
N PHE A 97 -40.67 14.82 -22.63
CA PHE A 97 -40.71 13.67 -21.71
C PHE A 97 -40.46 13.97 -20.22
N VAL A 98 -41.16 14.96 -19.70
CA VAL A 98 -41.04 15.40 -18.31
C VAL A 98 -41.48 14.28 -17.36
N PHE A 99 -42.53 13.53 -17.73
CA PHE A 99 -43.07 12.42 -16.94
C PHE A 99 -42.05 11.31 -16.65
N LEU A 100 -41.28 10.86 -17.65
CA LEU A 100 -40.30 9.79 -17.45
C LEU A 100 -39.19 10.21 -16.47
N SER A 101 -38.86 11.51 -16.43
CA SER A 101 -37.84 12.06 -15.52
C SER A 101 -38.19 12.00 -14.03
N PHE A 102 -39.43 11.64 -13.70
CA PHE A 102 -39.92 11.45 -12.35
C PHE A 102 -39.42 10.16 -11.69
N PHE A 103 -39.19 9.12 -12.48
CA PHE A 103 -38.89 7.78 -11.95
C PHE A 103 -37.40 7.56 -11.77
N LYS A 104 -37.05 6.77 -10.76
CA LYS A 104 -35.67 6.31 -10.57
C LYS A 104 -35.31 5.26 -11.62
N GLN A 105 -36.27 4.41 -11.99
CA GLN A 105 -36.06 3.27 -12.87
C GLN A 105 -37.28 3.05 -13.78
N ILE A 106 -37.03 2.74 -15.05
CA ILE A 106 -38.07 2.53 -16.07
C ILE A 106 -37.78 1.21 -16.81
N HIS A 107 -38.78 0.34 -16.89
CA HIS A 107 -38.77 -0.91 -17.66
C HIS A 107 -39.73 -0.79 -18.83
N ILE A 108 -39.30 -1.20 -20.03
CA ILE A 108 -40.12 -1.14 -21.24
C ILE A 108 -40.11 -2.49 -21.95
N GLU A 109 -41.29 -3.08 -22.10
CA GLU A 109 -41.52 -4.40 -22.73
C GLU A 109 -42.59 -4.30 -23.81
N HIS A 110 -42.56 -5.18 -24.80
CA HIS A 110 -43.56 -5.33 -25.88
C HIS A 110 -43.96 -4.04 -26.60
N SER A 111 -43.05 -3.06 -26.72
CA SER A 111 -43.40 -1.70 -27.13
C SER A 111 -42.70 -1.26 -28.43
N ILE A 112 -43.37 -0.51 -29.28
CA ILE A 112 -42.77 0.12 -30.45
C ILE A 112 -42.39 1.56 -30.07
N PHE A 113 -41.11 1.90 -30.25
CA PHE A 113 -40.52 3.16 -29.80
C PHE A 113 -40.41 4.14 -30.97
N ILE A 114 -41.55 4.71 -31.39
CA ILE A 114 -41.61 5.78 -32.41
C ILE A 114 -41.86 7.12 -31.71
N PHE A 115 -41.19 8.18 -32.17
CA PHE A 115 -41.41 9.54 -31.70
C PHE A 115 -42.19 10.37 -32.72
N TYR A 116 -43.34 10.89 -32.31
CA TYR A 116 -44.15 11.82 -33.09
C TYR A 116 -44.09 13.22 -32.49
N LYS A 117 -43.99 14.24 -33.35
CA LYS A 117 -44.22 15.64 -33.00
C LYS A 117 -45.42 16.13 -33.81
N ASN A 118 -46.50 16.51 -33.13
CA ASN A 118 -47.75 16.95 -33.78
C ASN A 118 -48.22 15.97 -34.87
N GLU A 119 -48.33 14.67 -34.56
CA GLU A 119 -48.75 13.60 -35.49
C GLU A 119 -47.78 13.27 -36.64
N PHE A 120 -46.71 14.05 -36.82
CA PHE A 120 -45.66 13.73 -37.80
C PHE A 120 -44.51 12.97 -37.16
N ILE A 121 -44.01 11.94 -37.86
CA ILE A 121 -42.76 11.27 -37.49
C ILE A 121 -41.65 12.32 -37.57
N ILE A 122 -40.85 12.44 -36.50
CA ILE A 122 -39.72 13.38 -36.46
C ILE A 122 -38.61 12.87 -37.38
N ASN A 123 -38.75 13.08 -38.69
CA ASN A 123 -37.81 12.56 -39.67
C ASN A 123 -36.67 13.53 -39.99
N ASP A 124 -36.79 14.85 -39.79
CA ASP A 124 -35.78 15.81 -40.31
C ASP A 124 -35.09 16.68 -39.25
N ASP A 125 -35.81 17.43 -38.40
CA ASP A 125 -35.15 18.39 -37.49
C ASP A 125 -35.27 18.00 -36.02
N CYS A 126 -34.25 17.32 -35.51
CA CYS A 126 -34.04 17.22 -34.08
C CYS A 126 -33.54 18.59 -33.56
N SER A 127 -34.36 19.34 -32.82
CA SER A 127 -33.96 20.62 -32.22
C SER A 127 -33.72 20.52 -30.70
N PRO A 128 -32.61 21.11 -30.18
CA PRO A 128 -32.26 21.08 -28.77
C PRO A 128 -33.02 22.17 -28.01
N ASN A 129 -34.19 21.88 -27.45
CA ASN A 129 -34.81 22.77 -26.47
C ASN A 129 -35.36 21.93 -25.32
N LEU A 130 -34.50 21.58 -24.36
CA LEU A 130 -34.75 21.53 -22.91
C LEU A 130 -33.63 20.76 -22.19
N SER A 131 -33.36 21.17 -20.96
CA SER A 131 -32.52 20.43 -20.01
C SER A 131 -33.34 20.13 -18.75
N LEU A 132 -33.66 18.87 -18.52
CA LEU A 132 -34.20 18.40 -17.25
C LEU A 132 -33.14 17.55 -16.54
N LEU A 133 -32.70 18.02 -15.38
CA LEU A 133 -31.66 17.41 -14.57
C LEU A 133 -32.27 16.40 -13.60
N ASN A 134 -32.36 15.13 -13.99
CA ASN A 134 -32.51 13.98 -13.08
C ASN A 134 -31.73 12.76 -13.62
N THR A 135 -31.30 11.86 -12.72
CA THR A 135 -30.58 10.61 -13.04
C THR A 135 -31.51 9.40 -13.01
N ILE A 136 -31.59 8.62 -14.10
CA ILE A 136 -32.55 7.51 -14.27
C ILE A 136 -31.83 6.23 -14.72
N SER A 137 -32.32 5.05 -14.32
CA SER A 137 -31.95 3.76 -14.92
C SER A 137 -33.02 3.27 -15.90
N LEU A 138 -32.67 2.96 -17.13
CA LEU A 138 -33.59 2.56 -18.22
C LEU A 138 -33.33 1.12 -18.65
N PHE A 139 -34.37 0.29 -18.67
CA PHE A 139 -34.34 -1.13 -19.03
C PHE A 139 -35.21 -1.39 -20.27
N LEU A 140 -34.59 -1.90 -21.34
CA LEU A 140 -35.22 -2.19 -22.63
C LEU A 140 -35.06 -3.69 -22.96
N TYR A 141 -36.13 -4.36 -23.36
CA TYR A 141 -36.15 -5.81 -23.64
C TYR A 141 -36.45 -6.13 -25.12
N GLU A 142 -36.16 -7.37 -25.59
CA GLU A 142 -36.27 -7.87 -26.99
C GLU A 142 -37.46 -7.35 -27.79
N THR A 143 -38.58 -7.31 -27.11
CA THR A 143 -39.90 -7.01 -27.65
C THR A 143 -40.10 -5.52 -27.91
N VAL A 144 -39.06 -4.70 -27.67
CA VAL A 144 -39.04 -3.28 -28.00
C VAL A 144 -38.50 -3.08 -29.42
N LEU A 145 -39.30 -2.45 -30.29
CA LEU A 145 -38.93 -2.21 -31.69
C LEU A 145 -38.57 -0.74 -31.94
N PHE A 146 -37.45 -0.52 -32.64
CA PHE A 146 -37.00 0.81 -33.08
C PHE A 146 -37.06 0.89 -34.61
N PRO A 147 -38.24 1.20 -35.20
CA PRO A 147 -38.41 1.18 -36.66
C PRO A 147 -37.63 2.30 -37.38
N PHE A 148 -37.21 3.35 -36.66
CA PHE A 148 -36.43 4.46 -37.19
C PHE A 148 -35.29 4.83 -36.23
N PRO A 149 -34.19 5.43 -36.71
CA PRO A 149 -33.15 5.97 -35.85
C PRO A 149 -33.72 6.98 -34.86
N VAL A 150 -33.45 6.75 -33.58
CA VAL A 150 -33.97 7.57 -32.49
C VAL A 150 -33.24 8.90 -32.42
N CYS A 151 -33.99 9.98 -32.23
CA CYS A 151 -33.42 11.29 -31.96
C CYS A 151 -32.70 11.27 -30.59
N PRO A 152 -31.39 11.61 -30.51
CA PRO A 152 -30.65 11.64 -29.25
C PRO A 152 -31.30 12.47 -28.13
N PHE A 153 -32.05 13.52 -28.50
CA PHE A 153 -32.76 14.39 -27.57
C PHE A 153 -33.90 13.71 -26.80
N SER A 154 -34.45 12.62 -27.32
CA SER A 154 -35.42 11.80 -26.58
C SER A 154 -34.81 11.20 -25.30
N PHE A 155 -33.47 11.24 -25.15
CA PHE A 155 -32.73 10.79 -23.99
C PHE A 155 -32.14 11.93 -23.15
N PHE A 156 -32.64 13.19 -23.24
CA PHE A 156 -32.07 14.39 -22.58
C PHE A 156 -31.91 14.37 -21.04
N THR A 157 -32.20 13.25 -20.40
CA THR A 157 -31.94 13.01 -18.98
C THR A 157 -30.55 12.39 -18.77
N LYS A 158 -29.99 12.52 -17.57
CA LYS A 158 -28.75 11.79 -17.23
C LYS A 158 -29.13 10.33 -17.02
N VAL A 159 -28.74 9.42 -17.90
CA VAL A 159 -29.01 8.00 -17.72
C VAL A 159 -27.88 7.40 -16.88
N HIS A 160 -28.19 7.01 -15.64
CA HIS A 160 -27.23 6.32 -14.79
C HIS A 160 -26.87 4.95 -15.37
N GLU A 161 -27.88 4.18 -15.76
CA GLU A 161 -27.72 2.85 -16.34
C GLU A 161 -28.69 2.64 -17.49
N LEU A 162 -28.17 2.19 -18.64
CA LEU A 162 -28.94 1.69 -19.76
C LEU A 162 -28.77 0.18 -19.82
N PHE A 163 -29.84 -0.57 -19.61
CA PHE A 163 -29.87 -2.02 -19.67
C PHE A 163 -30.64 -2.47 -20.92
N LEU A 164 -29.99 -3.25 -21.77
CA LEU A 164 -30.51 -3.77 -23.03
C LEU A 164 -30.51 -5.30 -22.94
N SER A 165 -31.66 -5.95 -23.10
CA SER A 165 -31.76 -7.40 -22.98
C SER A 165 -32.40 -8.02 -24.21
N LYS A 166 -31.82 -9.13 -24.68
CA LYS A 166 -32.34 -9.94 -25.79
C LYS A 166 -32.57 -9.15 -27.08
N MET A 167 -31.75 -8.13 -27.33
CA MET A 167 -31.84 -7.33 -28.56
C MET A 167 -31.35 -8.13 -29.76
N LYS A 168 -32.04 -8.01 -30.89
CA LYS A 168 -31.61 -8.54 -32.21
C LYS A 168 -30.95 -7.43 -33.03
N LEU A 169 -30.10 -7.81 -33.98
CA LEU A 169 -29.42 -6.89 -34.92
C LEU A 169 -30.40 -5.95 -35.63
N ASP A 170 -31.52 -6.47 -36.10
CA ASP A 170 -32.55 -5.71 -36.82
C ASP A 170 -33.27 -4.69 -35.92
N ASN A 171 -33.27 -4.93 -34.62
CA ASN A 171 -33.91 -4.09 -33.60
C ASN A 171 -32.90 -3.28 -32.78
N ALA A 172 -31.63 -3.23 -33.21
CA ALA A 172 -30.61 -2.51 -32.47
C ALA A 172 -30.95 -1.01 -32.41
N LEU A 173 -30.80 -0.41 -31.24
CA LEU A 173 -30.99 1.01 -31.02
C LEU A 173 -29.99 1.80 -31.89
N LYS A 174 -30.50 2.46 -32.93
CA LYS A 174 -29.72 3.35 -33.80
C LYS A 174 -30.07 4.79 -33.49
N PHE A 175 -29.07 5.66 -33.46
CA PHE A 175 -29.28 7.09 -33.25
C PHE A 175 -29.16 7.86 -34.55
N LYS A 176 -30.01 8.87 -34.72
CA LYS A 176 -29.88 9.82 -35.83
C LYS A 176 -28.59 10.64 -35.68
N LYS A 177 -27.76 10.69 -36.74
CA LYS A 177 -26.53 11.49 -36.76
C LYS A 177 -26.87 12.98 -36.72
N MET A 178 -26.16 13.74 -35.89
CA MET A 178 -26.36 15.18 -35.74
C MET A 178 -25.06 15.94 -36.01
N SER A 179 -25.11 16.93 -36.89
CA SER A 179 -23.93 17.68 -37.34
C SER A 179 -23.49 18.82 -36.39
N ASN A 180 -24.38 19.37 -35.57
CA ASN A 180 -24.16 20.67 -34.90
C ASN A 180 -24.24 20.69 -33.35
N LEU A 181 -24.15 19.54 -32.66
CA LEU A 181 -24.21 19.50 -31.20
C LEU A 181 -22.86 19.67 -30.54
N THR A 182 -22.50 20.92 -30.26
CA THR A 182 -21.27 21.26 -29.53
C THR A 182 -21.41 21.14 -28.00
N ARG A 183 -22.64 21.04 -27.45
CA ARG A 183 -22.90 21.14 -26.00
C ARG A 183 -24.11 20.34 -25.44
N SER A 184 -24.47 19.16 -25.97
CA SER A 184 -25.50 18.35 -25.28
C SER A 184 -24.95 17.74 -23.98
N ASN A 185 -25.68 17.97 -22.88
CA ASN A 185 -25.50 17.32 -21.58
C ASN A 185 -26.08 15.88 -21.55
N LEU A 186 -25.93 15.12 -22.63
CA LEU A 186 -26.39 13.72 -22.71
C LEU A 186 -25.30 12.83 -22.11
N TYR A 187 -25.62 12.16 -21.00
CA TYR A 187 -24.67 11.34 -20.27
C TYR A 187 -25.29 9.99 -19.92
N VAL A 188 -24.82 8.92 -20.58
CA VAL A 188 -25.02 7.55 -20.13
C VAL A 188 -23.78 7.13 -19.34
N PHE A 189 -23.92 6.78 -18.06
CA PHE A 189 -22.77 6.39 -17.23
C PHE A 189 -22.46 4.89 -17.29
N LYS A 190 -23.49 4.04 -17.35
CA LYS A 190 -23.35 2.58 -17.42
C LYS A 190 -24.22 2.02 -18.54
N VAL A 191 -23.68 1.10 -19.30
CA VAL A 191 -24.38 0.35 -20.34
C VAL A 191 -24.22 -1.13 -20.05
N THR A 192 -25.33 -1.85 -19.92
CA THR A 192 -25.35 -3.30 -19.73
C THR A 192 -26.15 -3.92 -20.87
N ILE A 193 -25.56 -4.87 -21.57
CA ILE A 193 -26.18 -5.60 -22.68
C ILE A 193 -26.21 -7.07 -22.28
N GLU A 194 -27.38 -7.70 -22.31
CA GLU A 194 -27.56 -9.09 -21.89
C GLU A 194 -28.28 -9.91 -22.95
N LYS A 195 -27.88 -11.17 -23.18
CA LYS A 195 -28.58 -12.14 -24.05
C LYS A 195 -28.88 -11.64 -25.47
N SER A 196 -28.07 -10.72 -25.99
CA SER A 196 -28.35 -10.00 -27.24
C SER A 196 -27.42 -10.45 -28.37
N ASN A 197 -27.84 -10.23 -29.61
CA ASN A 197 -26.99 -10.35 -30.80
C ASN A 197 -26.91 -8.98 -31.49
N PHE A 198 -25.69 -8.43 -31.62
CA PHE A 198 -25.49 -7.08 -32.14
C PHE A 198 -24.07 -6.84 -32.67
N THR A 199 -23.93 -5.78 -33.47
CA THR A 199 -22.65 -5.16 -33.83
C THR A 199 -22.39 -3.97 -32.90
N LEU A 200 -21.18 -3.88 -32.34
CA LEU A 200 -20.79 -2.76 -31.50
C LEU A 200 -20.03 -1.73 -32.33
N ASP A 201 -20.78 -0.80 -32.92
CA ASP A 201 -20.26 0.27 -33.78
C ASP A 201 -20.60 1.66 -33.23
N SER A 202 -20.13 2.69 -33.93
CA SER A 202 -20.39 4.09 -33.61
C SER A 202 -21.86 4.50 -33.80
N ASN A 203 -22.68 3.72 -34.51
CA ASN A 203 -24.12 3.95 -34.58
C ASN A 203 -24.81 3.50 -33.28
N PHE A 204 -24.38 2.37 -32.73
CA PHE A 204 -24.86 1.84 -31.46
C PHE A 204 -24.32 2.64 -30.27
N LEU A 205 -22.99 2.80 -30.13
CA LEU A 205 -22.37 3.64 -29.09
C LEU A 205 -21.98 5.04 -29.60
N SER A 206 -22.96 5.79 -30.13
CA SER A 206 -22.77 7.16 -30.59
C SER A 206 -21.88 8.00 -29.66
N PRO A 207 -20.78 8.61 -30.16
CA PRO A 207 -19.91 9.49 -29.37
C PRO A 207 -20.64 10.66 -28.70
N LEU A 208 -21.79 11.08 -29.24
CA LEU A 208 -22.58 12.19 -28.70
C LEU A 208 -23.27 11.84 -27.37
N ILE A 209 -23.70 10.58 -27.22
CA ILE A 209 -24.51 10.12 -26.07
C ILE A 209 -23.65 9.36 -25.07
N PHE A 210 -22.80 8.48 -25.60
CA PHE A 210 -22.01 7.55 -24.80
C PHE A 210 -20.60 8.07 -24.55
N LYS A 211 -20.39 9.40 -24.58
CA LYS A 211 -19.07 10.01 -24.33
C LYS A 211 -18.56 9.71 -22.93
N GLU A 212 -19.48 9.72 -21.95
CA GLU A 212 -19.20 9.67 -20.52
C GLU A 212 -19.48 8.30 -19.90
N VAL A 213 -19.63 7.27 -20.74
CA VAL A 213 -19.73 5.88 -20.29
C VAL A 213 -18.50 5.54 -19.48
N ARG A 214 -18.73 5.12 -18.24
CA ARG A 214 -17.74 4.62 -17.30
C ARG A 214 -17.72 3.11 -17.28
N GLU A 215 -18.86 2.47 -17.49
CA GLU A 215 -18.99 1.02 -17.45
C GLU A 215 -19.76 0.53 -18.66
N LEU A 216 -19.16 -0.41 -19.39
CA LEU A 216 -19.81 -1.17 -20.44
C LEU A 216 -19.75 -2.64 -20.05
N ALA A 217 -20.89 -3.32 -19.98
CA ALA A 217 -20.98 -4.73 -19.64
C ALA A 217 -21.74 -5.48 -20.72
N ILE A 218 -21.14 -6.53 -21.26
CA ILE A 218 -21.73 -7.44 -22.25
C ILE A 218 -21.83 -8.81 -21.59
N ARG A 219 -23.05 -9.30 -21.39
CA ARG A 219 -23.36 -10.51 -20.64
C ARG A 219 -24.10 -11.50 -21.52
N ASP A 220 -23.69 -12.76 -21.53
CA ASP A 220 -24.35 -13.84 -22.29
C ASP A 220 -24.78 -13.45 -23.72
N SER A 221 -24.02 -12.59 -24.39
CA SER A 221 -24.39 -11.97 -25.67
C SER A 221 -23.40 -12.36 -26.76
N PHE A 222 -23.88 -12.46 -27.99
CA PHE A 222 -23.04 -12.66 -29.17
C PHE A 222 -22.75 -11.32 -29.82
N VAL A 223 -21.48 -10.95 -29.92
CA VAL A 223 -21.03 -9.71 -30.54
C VAL A 223 -20.45 -10.06 -31.91
N GLU A 224 -21.18 -9.73 -32.98
CA GLU A 224 -20.78 -10.08 -34.34
C GLU A 224 -19.51 -9.35 -34.77
N SER A 225 -19.37 -8.07 -34.43
CA SER A 225 -18.15 -7.29 -34.68
C SER A 225 -18.07 -6.07 -33.77
N ILE A 226 -16.85 -5.55 -33.59
CA ILE A 226 -16.57 -4.31 -32.87
C ILE A 226 -15.79 -3.39 -33.81
N GLU A 227 -16.29 -2.18 -34.04
CA GLU A 227 -15.61 -1.16 -34.85
C GLU A 227 -14.25 -0.78 -34.24
N THR A 228 -13.19 -0.75 -35.06
CA THR A 228 -11.81 -0.51 -34.59
C THR A 228 -11.68 0.79 -33.79
N ASP A 229 -12.30 1.88 -34.24
CA ASP A 229 -12.12 3.23 -33.67
C ASP A 229 -13.17 3.60 -32.62
N LEU A 230 -14.03 2.66 -32.23
CA LEU A 230 -15.15 2.88 -31.31
C LEU A 230 -14.75 3.56 -29.99
N PHE A 231 -13.61 3.16 -29.43
CA PHE A 231 -13.17 3.58 -28.10
C PHE A 231 -12.30 4.84 -28.08
N THR A 232 -11.91 5.36 -29.23
CA THR A 232 -11.01 6.53 -29.34
C THR A 232 -11.57 7.77 -28.63
N ASP A 233 -12.90 7.90 -28.59
CA ASP A 233 -13.58 9.02 -27.94
C ASP A 233 -14.17 8.73 -26.55
N LYS A 234 -14.05 7.48 -26.07
CA LYS A 234 -14.59 7.03 -24.79
C LYS A 234 -13.62 7.29 -23.64
N LYS A 235 -13.28 8.58 -23.42
CA LYS A 235 -12.27 9.01 -22.42
C LYS A 235 -12.64 8.68 -20.96
N TYR A 236 -13.84 8.19 -20.70
CA TYR A 236 -14.38 8.00 -19.35
C TYR A 236 -14.54 6.53 -18.97
N LEU A 237 -14.28 5.61 -19.89
CA LEU A 237 -14.47 4.18 -19.68
C LEU A 237 -13.49 3.68 -18.60
N ILE A 238 -14.05 3.28 -17.46
CA ILE A 238 -13.33 2.71 -16.31
C ILE A 238 -13.35 1.19 -16.38
N SER A 239 -14.48 0.61 -16.79
CA SER A 239 -14.67 -0.85 -16.84
C SER A 239 -15.32 -1.25 -18.15
N PHE A 240 -14.75 -2.27 -18.80
CA PHE A 240 -15.35 -2.99 -19.89
C PHE A 240 -15.42 -4.47 -19.51
N PHE A 241 -16.62 -4.95 -19.24
CA PHE A 241 -16.91 -6.32 -18.85
C PHE A 241 -17.46 -7.11 -20.04
N ILE A 242 -16.92 -8.30 -20.26
CA ILE A 242 -17.33 -9.20 -21.33
C ILE A 242 -17.43 -10.62 -20.78
N ASP A 243 -18.63 -11.19 -20.82
CA ASP A 243 -18.85 -12.63 -20.68
C ASP A 243 -18.56 -13.34 -22.01
N ASN A 244 -18.09 -14.58 -21.92
CA ASN A 244 -17.90 -15.49 -23.07
C ASN A 244 -16.98 -14.89 -24.14
N PHE A 245 -15.81 -14.46 -23.70
CA PHE A 245 -14.79 -13.85 -24.55
C PHE A 245 -14.39 -14.71 -25.76
N SER A 246 -14.56 -16.04 -25.69
CA SER A 246 -14.33 -16.96 -26.81
C SER A 246 -15.06 -16.56 -28.09
N TYR A 247 -16.30 -16.05 -27.99
CA TYR A 247 -17.09 -15.63 -29.16
C TYR A 247 -16.50 -14.41 -29.87
N LEU A 248 -15.74 -13.57 -29.16
CA LEU A 248 -15.08 -12.39 -29.74
C LEU A 248 -13.78 -12.72 -30.48
N LEU A 249 -13.20 -13.90 -30.27
CA LEU A 249 -11.89 -14.25 -30.85
C LEU A 249 -11.93 -14.48 -32.36
N ASN A 250 -13.12 -14.80 -32.90
CA ASN A 250 -13.32 -14.90 -34.35
C ASN A 250 -13.25 -13.53 -35.04
N ASN A 251 -13.29 -12.43 -34.26
CA ASN A 251 -13.22 -11.07 -34.74
C ASN A 251 -11.81 -10.49 -34.60
N ASN A 252 -11.54 -9.47 -35.43
CA ASN A 252 -10.32 -8.68 -35.29
C ASN A 252 -10.32 -7.90 -33.96
N LEU A 253 -9.34 -8.14 -33.09
CA LEU A 253 -9.23 -7.47 -31.79
C LEU A 253 -8.49 -6.12 -31.85
N ASN A 254 -8.25 -5.56 -33.04
CA ASN A 254 -7.58 -4.26 -33.21
C ASN A 254 -8.24 -3.11 -32.44
N TRP A 255 -9.55 -3.17 -32.21
CA TRP A 255 -10.29 -2.20 -31.41
C TRP A 255 -9.72 -2.01 -30.00
N MET A 256 -9.07 -3.04 -29.43
CA MET A 256 -8.48 -2.96 -28.10
C MET A 256 -7.40 -1.88 -28.03
N ILE A 257 -6.66 -1.62 -29.12
CA ILE A 257 -5.60 -0.60 -29.17
C ILE A 257 -6.14 0.78 -28.80
N ASN A 258 -7.39 1.06 -29.14
CA ASN A 258 -8.03 2.35 -28.93
C ASN A 258 -8.66 2.49 -27.54
N LEU A 259 -8.66 1.44 -26.72
CA LEU A 259 -9.03 1.56 -25.32
C LEU A 259 -8.05 2.51 -24.60
N ASN A 260 -8.61 3.54 -23.98
CA ASN A 260 -7.90 4.57 -23.22
C ASN A 260 -6.76 5.28 -23.98
N SER A 261 -6.90 5.47 -25.29
CA SER A 261 -5.87 6.01 -26.20
C SER A 261 -5.29 7.39 -25.86
N LYS A 262 -5.89 8.14 -24.93
CA LYS A 262 -5.51 9.53 -24.59
C LYS A 262 -4.50 9.65 -23.46
N LYS A 263 -4.11 8.54 -22.84
CA LYS A 263 -3.09 8.50 -21.80
C LYS A 263 -2.14 7.35 -22.07
N SER A 264 -0.85 7.62 -22.01
CA SER A 264 0.17 6.61 -22.26
C SER A 264 1.11 6.43 -21.08
N PHE A 265 1.67 5.24 -20.90
CA PHE A 265 2.77 5.00 -19.96
C PHE A 265 3.96 5.94 -20.21
N ASN A 266 4.19 6.36 -21.47
CA ASN A 266 5.27 7.29 -21.81
C ASN A 266 5.07 8.70 -21.21
N ASP A 267 3.88 9.00 -20.70
CA ASP A 267 3.59 10.26 -20.03
C ASP A 267 4.18 10.28 -18.59
N PHE A 268 4.66 9.14 -18.08
CA PHE A 268 5.25 9.02 -16.75
C PHE A 268 6.76 8.87 -16.81
N ASP A 269 7.46 9.82 -16.19
CA ASP A 269 8.92 9.82 -16.13
C ASP A 269 9.47 8.61 -15.35
N ASN A 270 8.83 8.13 -14.29
CA ASN A 270 9.34 7.01 -13.46
C ASN A 270 8.20 6.20 -12.81
N CYS A 271 8.42 4.91 -12.55
CA CYS A 271 7.51 4.02 -11.80
C CYS A 271 7.10 4.58 -10.44
N TYR A 272 8.03 5.18 -9.69
CA TYR A 272 7.69 5.76 -8.40
C TYR A 272 6.72 6.93 -8.57
N GLN A 273 6.95 7.80 -9.56
CA GLN A 273 6.07 8.92 -9.85
C GLN A 273 4.73 8.46 -10.40
N MET A 274 4.72 7.40 -11.22
CA MET A 274 3.49 6.74 -11.64
C MET A 274 2.70 6.20 -10.43
N ILE A 275 3.30 5.38 -9.56
CA ILE A 275 2.64 4.83 -8.37
C ILE A 275 2.21 5.96 -7.42
N TYR A 276 3.05 6.96 -7.22
CA TYR A 276 2.81 8.10 -6.34
C TYR A 276 1.71 9.02 -6.88
N ASP A 277 1.72 9.36 -8.16
CA ASP A 277 0.69 10.17 -8.83
C ASP A 277 -0.64 9.39 -8.93
N LEU A 278 -0.58 8.07 -9.02
CA LEU A 278 -1.75 7.18 -8.99
C LEU A 278 -2.29 6.92 -7.58
N SER A 279 -1.50 7.12 -6.51
CA SER A 279 -1.88 6.82 -5.12
C SER A 279 -2.18 8.06 -4.26
N ARG A 280 -1.37 9.13 -4.36
CA ARG A 280 -1.49 10.33 -3.50
C ARG A 280 -2.57 11.29 -3.97
N TYR A 281 -2.85 11.27 -5.26
CA TYR A 281 -3.87 12.07 -5.86
C TYR A 281 -5.08 11.17 -6.14
N ASN A 282 -6.21 11.45 -5.50
CA ASN A 282 -7.56 11.08 -6.01
C ASN A 282 -7.84 11.63 -7.44
N TYR A 283 -6.82 12.09 -8.16
CA TYR A 283 -6.87 12.25 -9.59
C TYR A 283 -7.19 10.88 -10.18
N ARG A 284 -8.46 10.71 -10.57
CA ARG A 284 -8.97 10.46 -11.93
C ARG A 284 -7.94 10.11 -13.02
N VAL A 285 -6.86 9.39 -12.74
CA VAL A 285 -6.15 8.66 -13.77
C VAL A 285 -7.07 7.51 -14.09
N LYS A 286 -7.87 7.75 -15.12
CA LYS A 286 -8.84 6.81 -15.65
C LYS A 286 -8.05 5.67 -16.26
N ARG A 287 -7.94 4.62 -15.46
CA ARG A 287 -7.56 3.28 -15.89
C ARG A 287 -8.79 2.61 -16.47
N THR A 288 -8.59 1.75 -17.45
CA THR A 288 -9.66 0.92 -17.99
C THR A 288 -9.38 -0.52 -17.63
N TYR A 289 -10.32 -1.13 -16.91
CA TYR A 289 -10.32 -2.55 -16.60
C TYR A 289 -11.04 -3.30 -17.71
N LEU A 290 -10.37 -4.26 -18.33
CA LEU A 290 -11.01 -5.19 -19.25
C LEU A 290 -11.29 -6.49 -18.50
N ILE A 291 -12.52 -6.66 -18.01
CA ILE A 291 -12.92 -7.84 -17.26
C ILE A 291 -13.38 -8.92 -18.25
N LEU A 292 -12.57 -9.96 -18.37
CA LEU A 292 -12.82 -11.14 -19.19
C LEU A 292 -13.35 -12.24 -18.29
N ASN A 293 -14.65 -12.46 -18.31
CA ASN A 293 -15.29 -13.52 -17.54
C ASN A 293 -15.58 -14.73 -18.44
N ASP A 294 -14.81 -15.78 -18.23
CA ASP A 294 -15.00 -17.07 -18.88
C ASP A 294 -15.91 -17.93 -18.01
N SER A 295 -17.20 -17.62 -18.05
CA SER A 295 -18.24 -18.34 -17.30
C SER A 295 -18.48 -19.76 -17.84
N LEU A 296 -18.21 -19.98 -19.14
CA LEU A 296 -18.36 -21.26 -19.83
C LEU A 296 -17.13 -22.18 -19.72
N ASN A 297 -15.96 -21.65 -19.36
CA ASN A 297 -14.67 -22.35 -19.26
C ASN A 297 -14.04 -22.75 -20.61
N ASP A 298 -14.32 -21.97 -21.66
CA ASP A 298 -14.07 -22.38 -23.04
C ASP A 298 -12.73 -21.88 -23.61
N TYR A 299 -12.00 -21.01 -22.90
CA TYR A 299 -10.80 -20.38 -23.47
C TYR A 299 -9.52 -20.51 -22.65
N ASP A 300 -8.58 -21.31 -23.17
CA ASP A 300 -7.29 -21.63 -22.54
C ASP A 300 -6.15 -20.64 -22.86
N TYR A 301 -6.44 -19.55 -23.56
CA TYR A 301 -5.44 -18.56 -24.02
C TYR A 301 -4.23 -19.24 -24.69
N PRO A 302 -4.37 -20.05 -25.75
CA PRO A 302 -3.28 -20.84 -26.29
C PRO A 302 -2.18 -19.95 -26.92
N GLU A 303 -0.97 -20.49 -27.09
CA GLU A 303 0.18 -19.71 -27.60
C GLU A 303 -0.02 -19.16 -29.01
N LYS A 304 -0.78 -19.87 -29.86
CA LYS A 304 -1.11 -19.45 -31.23
C LYS A 304 -1.83 -18.10 -31.26
N ASP A 305 -2.55 -17.77 -30.19
CA ASP A 305 -3.36 -16.55 -30.10
C ASP A 305 -2.53 -15.36 -29.60
N PHE A 306 -1.24 -15.54 -29.30
CA PHE A 306 -0.36 -14.45 -28.84
C PHE A 306 -0.41 -13.24 -29.76
N CYS A 307 -0.42 -13.43 -31.09
CA CYS A 307 -0.47 -12.32 -32.04
C CYS A 307 -1.80 -11.56 -32.01
N LEU A 308 -2.92 -12.20 -31.66
CA LEU A 308 -4.21 -11.53 -31.46
C LEU A 308 -4.13 -10.49 -30.32
N PHE A 309 -3.28 -10.76 -29.32
CA PHE A 309 -3.02 -9.87 -28.19
C PHE A 309 -1.71 -9.10 -28.30
N GLY A 310 -0.96 -9.21 -29.41
CA GLY A 310 0.32 -8.50 -29.57
C GLY A 310 0.15 -6.98 -29.48
N HIS A 311 -1.06 -6.52 -29.78
CA HIS A 311 -1.50 -5.15 -29.69
C HIS A 311 -2.13 -4.75 -28.36
N PHE A 312 -2.43 -5.71 -27.48
CA PHE A 312 -3.15 -5.51 -26.22
C PHE A 312 -2.52 -4.36 -25.39
N PRO A 313 -3.34 -3.50 -24.76
CA PRO A 313 -2.96 -2.11 -24.55
C PRO A 313 -2.28 -1.97 -23.19
N HIS A 314 -1.01 -2.36 -23.12
CA HIS A 314 -0.19 -2.00 -21.98
C HIS A 314 0.02 -0.48 -21.98
N ASN A 315 0.43 0.12 -23.09
CA ASN A 315 0.75 1.55 -23.14
C ASN A 315 -0.40 2.46 -22.70
N ASN A 316 -1.66 2.05 -22.89
CA ASN A 316 -2.81 2.89 -22.58
C ASN A 316 -3.41 2.63 -21.19
N LEU A 317 -2.66 2.05 -20.24
CA LEU A 317 -3.16 1.75 -18.89
C LEU A 317 -4.46 0.92 -18.90
N VAL A 318 -4.55 -0.06 -19.82
CA VAL A 318 -5.65 -1.02 -19.88
C VAL A 318 -5.20 -2.31 -19.20
N PHE A 319 -5.93 -2.70 -18.16
CA PHE A 319 -5.58 -3.83 -17.32
C PHE A 319 -6.62 -4.94 -17.50
N PRO A 320 -6.23 -6.11 -18.05
CA PRO A 320 -7.15 -7.23 -18.17
C PRO A 320 -7.38 -7.85 -16.79
N ILE A 321 -8.58 -8.33 -16.50
CA ILE A 321 -8.89 -9.11 -15.30
C ILE A 321 -9.58 -10.37 -15.78
N ILE A 322 -8.98 -11.52 -15.49
CA ILE A 322 -9.45 -12.79 -16.01
C ILE A 322 -10.16 -13.55 -14.90
N HIS A 323 -11.46 -13.75 -15.06
CA HIS A 323 -12.28 -14.58 -14.19
C HIS A 323 -12.60 -15.88 -14.90
N THR A 324 -12.30 -17.00 -14.27
CA THR A 324 -12.55 -18.33 -14.83
C THR A 324 -12.94 -19.28 -13.70
N LYS A 325 -13.87 -20.21 -13.98
CA LYS A 325 -14.26 -21.27 -13.05
C LYS A 325 -13.44 -22.54 -13.24
N ARG A 326 -12.62 -22.62 -14.30
CA ARG A 326 -11.86 -23.82 -14.65
C ARG A 326 -10.76 -24.06 -13.62
N PRO A 327 -10.67 -25.22 -12.97
CA PRO A 327 -9.77 -25.41 -11.82
C PRO A 327 -8.27 -25.30 -12.16
N LEU A 328 -7.90 -25.45 -13.43
CA LEU A 328 -6.51 -25.44 -13.92
C LEU A 328 -6.46 -24.84 -15.33
N ILE A 329 -5.94 -23.62 -15.44
CA ILE A 329 -5.53 -23.03 -16.73
C ILE A 329 -4.02 -23.21 -16.87
N LYS A 330 -3.56 -23.64 -18.05
CA LYS A 330 -2.14 -23.74 -18.36
C LYS A 330 -1.55 -22.35 -18.60
N CYS A 331 -0.42 -22.04 -17.96
CA CYS A 331 0.28 -20.76 -18.14
C CYS A 331 0.98 -20.69 -19.50
N SER A 332 0.25 -20.32 -20.54
CA SER A 332 0.79 -20.03 -21.86
C SER A 332 1.45 -18.66 -21.91
N CYS A 333 2.30 -18.42 -22.92
CA CYS A 333 2.87 -17.09 -23.15
C CYS A 333 1.82 -16.02 -23.45
N THR A 334 0.69 -16.39 -24.06
CA THR A 334 -0.45 -15.48 -24.28
C THR A 334 -1.05 -15.03 -22.96
N LEU A 335 -1.30 -15.96 -22.04
CA LEU A 335 -1.83 -15.62 -20.72
C LEU A 335 -0.83 -14.79 -19.91
N ILE A 336 0.45 -15.17 -19.91
CA ILE A 336 1.50 -14.42 -19.21
C ILE A 336 1.63 -12.99 -19.77
N TRP A 337 1.50 -12.81 -21.09
CA TRP A 337 1.50 -11.50 -21.73
C TRP A 337 0.36 -10.61 -21.24
N LEU A 338 -0.86 -11.14 -21.17
CA LEU A 338 -2.00 -10.41 -20.62
C LEU A 338 -1.81 -10.07 -19.14
N LEU A 339 -1.18 -10.98 -18.39
CA LEU A 339 -0.95 -10.82 -16.94
C LEU A 339 0.31 -10.01 -16.60
N LEU A 340 1.09 -9.50 -17.57
CA LEU A 340 2.40 -8.88 -17.34
C LEU A 340 2.37 -7.74 -16.29
N ASN A 341 1.26 -7.00 -16.25
CA ASN A 341 1.06 -5.84 -15.38
C ASN A 341 0.29 -6.14 -14.10
N TRP A 342 0.11 -7.42 -13.72
CA TRP A 342 -0.71 -7.78 -12.56
C TRP A 342 -0.21 -7.17 -11.24
N LYS A 343 1.12 -7.07 -11.01
CA LYS A 343 1.68 -6.48 -9.78
C LYS A 343 1.25 -5.02 -9.59
N ILE A 344 1.17 -4.28 -10.69
CA ILE A 344 0.69 -2.89 -10.69
C ILE A 344 -0.79 -2.87 -10.28
N VAL A 345 -1.59 -3.78 -10.83
CA VAL A 345 -3.02 -3.93 -10.49
C VAL A 345 -3.24 -4.34 -9.05
N ASP A 346 -2.48 -5.31 -8.53
CA ASP A 346 -2.56 -5.81 -7.16
C ASP A 346 -2.20 -4.72 -6.13
N HIS A 347 -1.13 -3.96 -6.40
CA HIS A 347 -0.76 -2.80 -5.59
C HIS A 347 -1.88 -1.75 -5.52
N PHE A 348 -2.64 -1.57 -6.60
CA PHE A 348 -3.81 -0.69 -6.60
C PHE A 348 -5.03 -1.28 -5.92
N ASN A 349 -5.25 -2.59 -6.05
CA ASN A 349 -6.40 -3.28 -5.46
C ASN A 349 -6.29 -3.42 -3.94
N TYR A 350 -5.08 -3.27 -3.38
CA TYR A 350 -4.89 -3.06 -1.95
C TYR A 350 -5.80 -1.93 -1.40
N PHE A 351 -6.11 -0.92 -2.23
CA PHE A 351 -7.02 0.17 -1.87
C PHE A 351 -8.49 -0.08 -2.25
N ASN A 352 -8.77 -0.93 -3.25
CA ASN A 352 -10.14 -1.26 -3.70
C ASN A 352 -10.33 -2.78 -3.80
N LYS A 353 -10.92 -3.38 -2.75
CA LYS A 353 -11.15 -4.83 -2.63
C LYS A 353 -12.03 -5.45 -3.72
N GLU A 354 -12.78 -4.65 -4.48
CA GLU A 354 -13.82 -5.12 -5.41
C GLU A 354 -13.28 -5.78 -6.70
N ILE A 355 -12.02 -5.52 -7.07
CA ILE A 355 -11.49 -5.93 -8.38
C ILE A 355 -10.35 -6.94 -8.19
N GLN A 356 -10.65 -8.15 -7.75
CA GLN A 356 -9.59 -9.17 -7.55
C GLN A 356 -9.32 -9.97 -8.84
N MET A 357 -8.04 -10.05 -9.21
CA MET A 357 -7.55 -10.87 -10.33
C MET A 357 -7.32 -12.34 -9.90
N ASN A 358 -7.28 -12.59 -8.59
CA ASN A 358 -6.98 -13.91 -8.00
C ASN A 358 -8.19 -14.83 -8.05
N THR A 359 -8.50 -15.34 -9.24
CA THR A 359 -9.17 -16.64 -9.33
C THR A 359 -8.17 -17.73 -9.00
N SER A 360 -8.62 -18.81 -8.34
CA SER A 360 -7.76 -19.92 -7.89
C SER A 360 -6.93 -20.54 -9.02
N SER A 361 -7.40 -20.42 -10.25
CA SER A 361 -6.82 -20.98 -11.46
C SER A 361 -5.71 -20.12 -12.07
N VAL A 362 -5.93 -18.80 -12.15
CA VAL A 362 -4.94 -17.83 -12.67
C VAL A 362 -3.82 -17.61 -11.66
N SER A 363 -4.10 -17.76 -10.36
CA SER A 363 -3.12 -17.58 -9.29
C SER A 363 -1.86 -18.43 -9.44
N LYS A 364 -1.98 -19.63 -10.04
CA LYS A 364 -0.86 -20.52 -10.32
C LYS A 364 0.14 -19.91 -11.30
N CYS A 365 -0.30 -19.07 -12.23
CA CYS A 365 0.58 -18.39 -13.17
C CYS A 365 1.39 -17.26 -12.51
N PHE A 366 0.92 -16.71 -11.39
CA PHE A 366 1.67 -15.75 -10.57
C PHE A 366 2.79 -16.41 -9.75
N VAL A 367 2.76 -17.75 -9.57
CA VAL A 367 3.77 -18.46 -8.75
C VAL A 367 5.16 -18.47 -9.40
N ASN A 368 5.29 -18.23 -10.70
CA ASN A 368 6.60 -18.14 -11.38
C ASN A 368 6.60 -17.16 -12.56
N ILE A 369 5.84 -16.06 -12.46
CA ILE A 369 5.61 -15.19 -13.62
C ILE A 369 6.90 -14.62 -14.22
N ASP A 370 7.87 -14.22 -13.38
CA ASP A 370 9.13 -13.62 -13.85
C ASP A 370 9.97 -14.63 -14.66
N GLN A 371 10.10 -15.87 -14.19
CA GLN A 371 10.75 -16.95 -14.95
C GLN A 371 10.00 -17.27 -16.25
N ASN A 372 8.67 -17.22 -16.21
CA ASN A 372 7.85 -17.51 -17.36
C ASN A 372 7.92 -16.39 -18.42
N VAL A 373 8.01 -15.13 -18.00
CA VAL A 373 8.27 -13.96 -18.85
C VAL A 373 9.59 -14.13 -19.61
N GLU A 374 10.67 -14.50 -18.91
CA GLU A 374 11.97 -14.74 -19.54
C GLU A 374 11.90 -15.86 -20.57
N LYS A 375 11.26 -16.99 -20.22
CA LYS A 375 11.06 -18.13 -21.14
C LYS A 375 10.27 -17.75 -22.39
N CYS A 376 9.29 -16.86 -22.26
CA CYS A 376 8.40 -16.52 -23.38
C CYS A 376 9.06 -15.67 -24.46
N ASN A 377 10.16 -14.95 -24.16
CA ASN A 377 10.87 -14.06 -25.07
C ASN A 377 9.90 -13.23 -25.94
N PHE A 378 9.12 -12.36 -25.27
CA PHE A 378 8.09 -11.57 -25.94
C PHE A 378 8.64 -10.73 -27.10
N GLN A 379 9.93 -10.37 -27.09
CA GLN A 379 10.54 -9.55 -28.15
C GLN A 379 10.60 -10.30 -29.45
N ARG A 380 11.01 -11.56 -29.37
CA ARG A 380 10.96 -12.45 -30.51
C ARG A 380 9.53 -12.67 -30.97
N ARG A 381 8.59 -12.96 -30.05
CA ARG A 381 7.19 -13.23 -30.42
C ARG A 381 6.49 -12.03 -31.07
N LEU A 382 6.65 -10.81 -30.52
CA LEU A 382 6.10 -9.60 -31.13
C LEU A 382 6.69 -9.32 -32.52
N LYS A 383 7.99 -9.54 -32.71
CA LYS A 383 8.63 -9.46 -34.04
C LYS A 383 8.04 -10.48 -35.02
N LEU A 384 7.78 -11.71 -34.57
CA LEU A 384 7.12 -12.74 -35.39
C LEU A 384 5.68 -12.35 -35.77
N CYS A 385 5.00 -11.58 -34.93
CA CYS A 385 3.69 -10.99 -35.26
C CYS A 385 3.78 -9.74 -36.16
N GLY A 386 4.97 -9.35 -36.64
CA GLY A 386 5.16 -8.14 -37.46
C GLY A 386 5.17 -6.82 -36.69
N LEU A 387 5.22 -6.87 -35.35
CA LEU A 387 5.15 -5.68 -34.49
C LEU A 387 6.54 -5.15 -34.15
N LYS A 388 6.90 -4.00 -34.72
CA LYS A 388 8.12 -3.24 -34.38
C LYS A 388 7.89 -2.42 -33.10
N ARG A 389 7.64 -3.09 -31.96
CA ARG A 389 7.51 -2.45 -30.65
C ARG A 389 8.76 -2.66 -29.82
N ASP A 390 9.20 -1.59 -29.16
CA ASP A 390 10.37 -1.62 -28.28
C ASP A 390 9.95 -2.16 -26.91
N ILE A 391 10.20 -3.45 -26.65
CA ILE A 391 9.73 -4.16 -25.45
C ILE A 391 10.25 -3.56 -24.15
N ASN A 392 11.38 -2.86 -24.20
CA ASN A 392 11.92 -2.16 -23.04
C ASN A 392 11.00 -1.04 -22.52
N LYS A 393 9.96 -0.65 -23.29
CA LYS A 393 8.89 0.25 -22.83
C LYS A 393 7.75 -0.48 -22.11
N PHE A 394 7.63 -1.79 -22.31
CA PHE A 394 6.53 -2.63 -21.80
C PHE A 394 6.92 -3.33 -20.50
N HIS A 395 8.18 -3.78 -20.42
CA HIS A 395 8.82 -4.00 -19.15
C HIS A 395 9.33 -2.65 -18.65
N TYR A 396 8.54 -1.93 -17.88
CA TYR A 396 9.07 -0.84 -17.06
C TYR A 396 10.04 -1.45 -16.03
N LYS A 397 11.27 -1.73 -16.47
CA LYS A 397 12.39 -1.90 -15.56
C LYS A 397 12.57 -0.53 -14.95
N CYS A 398 12.25 -0.40 -13.66
CA CYS A 398 12.63 0.77 -12.89
C CYS A 398 14.09 1.07 -13.22
N ASP A 399 14.35 2.18 -13.92
CA ASP A 399 15.72 2.54 -14.25
C ASP A 399 16.36 3.09 -12.98
N VAL A 400 17.01 2.18 -12.25
CA VAL A 400 17.68 2.42 -10.98
C VAL A 400 18.83 3.43 -11.15
N LYS A 401 19.22 3.75 -12.39
CA LYS A 401 20.18 4.82 -12.69
C LYS A 401 19.65 6.23 -12.43
N LYS A 402 18.35 6.42 -12.17
CA LYS A 402 17.83 7.73 -11.75
C LYS A 402 18.42 8.15 -10.40
N ARG A 403 18.95 9.38 -10.32
CA ARG A 403 19.65 9.99 -9.15
C ARG A 403 18.96 9.77 -7.80
N TYR A 404 17.63 9.68 -7.79
CA TYR A 404 16.86 9.44 -6.56
C TYR A 404 17.18 8.08 -5.92
N TYR A 405 17.31 7.01 -6.72
CA TYR A 405 17.68 5.68 -6.23
C TYR A 405 19.15 5.60 -5.80
N GLN A 406 20.05 6.35 -6.47
CA GLN A 406 21.46 6.43 -6.08
C GLN A 406 21.63 6.96 -4.66
N LYS A 407 20.83 7.96 -4.24
CA LYS A 407 20.93 8.52 -2.89
C LYS A 407 20.50 7.52 -1.82
N GLY A 408 19.33 6.87 -1.99
CA GLY A 408 18.82 5.90 -1.03
C GLY A 408 19.69 4.64 -0.92
N CYS A 409 20.17 4.11 -2.05
CA CYS A 409 21.11 2.98 -2.04
C CYS A 409 22.45 3.35 -1.40
N PHE A 410 22.98 4.56 -1.66
CA PHE A 410 24.23 5.01 -1.05
C PHE A 410 24.11 5.19 0.47
N GLU A 411 23.00 5.77 0.95
CA GLU A 411 22.72 5.91 2.37
C GLU A 411 22.63 4.54 3.07
N LYS A 412 21.95 3.56 2.46
CA LYS A 412 21.88 2.18 2.96
C LYS A 412 23.25 1.49 2.96
N MET A 413 24.03 1.64 1.89
CA MET A 413 25.39 1.07 1.82
C MET A 413 26.32 1.66 2.88
N ILE A 414 26.32 3.00 3.06
CA ILE A 414 27.07 3.65 4.13
C ILE A 414 26.66 3.09 5.50
N MET A 415 25.36 2.92 5.74
CA MET A 415 24.86 2.39 7.00
C MET A 415 25.36 0.97 7.25
N VAL A 416 25.27 0.08 6.26
CA VAL A 416 25.76 -1.31 6.36
C VAL A 416 27.27 -1.33 6.66
N TYR A 417 28.07 -0.55 5.93
CA TYR A 417 29.51 -0.46 6.18
C TYR A 417 29.83 0.14 7.56
N SER A 418 29.06 1.13 8.01
CA SER A 418 29.22 1.73 9.33
C SER A 418 28.96 0.70 10.44
N PHE A 419 27.92 -0.14 10.30
CA PHE A 419 27.65 -1.22 11.24
C PHE A 419 28.75 -2.28 11.26
N PHE A 420 29.29 -2.67 10.09
CA PHE A 420 30.44 -3.57 10.03
C PHE A 420 31.66 -2.99 10.74
N PHE A 421 32.00 -1.72 10.46
CA PHE A 421 33.15 -1.04 11.04
C PHE A 421 33.01 -0.88 12.56
N ILE A 422 31.86 -0.40 13.05
CA ILE A 422 31.58 -0.22 14.48
C ILE A 422 31.52 -1.57 15.21
N GLY A 423 30.87 -2.57 14.62
CA GLY A 423 30.79 -3.91 15.19
C GLY A 423 32.17 -4.54 15.39
N THR A 424 32.99 -4.55 14.33
CA THR A 424 34.33 -5.16 14.37
C THR A 424 35.29 -4.45 15.33
N ILE A 425 35.42 -3.12 15.22
CA ILE A 425 36.30 -2.34 16.11
C ILE A 425 35.80 -2.37 17.54
N GLY A 426 34.49 -2.24 17.73
CA GLY A 426 33.85 -2.31 19.04
C GLY A 426 34.15 -3.63 19.75
N ILE A 427 33.93 -4.77 19.09
CA ILE A 427 34.21 -6.10 19.66
C ILE A 427 35.67 -6.19 20.08
N LEU A 428 36.60 -5.78 19.22
CA LEU A 428 38.04 -5.83 19.50
C LEU A 428 38.41 -5.01 20.74
N LEU A 429 37.94 -3.76 20.84
CA LEU A 429 38.19 -2.89 21.99
C LEU A 429 37.60 -3.45 23.30
N LYS A 430 36.42 -4.09 23.22
CA LYS A 430 35.73 -4.64 24.38
C LYS A 430 36.35 -5.94 24.87
N VAL A 431 36.76 -6.82 23.96
CA VAL A 431 37.55 -8.01 24.32
C VAL A 431 38.86 -7.59 24.98
N LEU A 432 39.56 -6.59 24.45
CA LEU A 432 40.77 -6.04 25.07
C LEU A 432 40.50 -5.51 26.49
N SER A 433 39.34 -4.87 26.71
CA SER A 433 38.92 -4.44 28.04
C SER A 433 38.71 -5.61 29.01
N LEU A 434 38.09 -6.69 28.57
CA LEU A 434 37.91 -7.89 29.39
C LEU A 434 39.26 -8.52 29.76
N VAL A 435 40.20 -8.59 28.81
CA VAL A 435 41.56 -9.09 29.06
C VAL A 435 42.25 -8.27 30.15
N ILE A 436 42.16 -6.94 30.09
CA ILE A 436 42.72 -6.05 31.11
C ILE A 436 42.07 -6.29 32.47
N LEU A 437 40.74 -6.37 32.51
CA LEU A 437 39.98 -6.55 33.75
C LEU A 437 40.14 -7.96 34.36
N LYS A 438 40.69 -8.94 33.64
CA LYS A 438 40.97 -10.28 34.18
C LYS A 438 42.06 -10.26 35.27
N ASP A 439 42.89 -9.21 35.31
CA ASP A 439 43.96 -9.08 36.31
C ASP A 439 43.41 -9.08 37.76
N ARG A 440 44.14 -9.75 38.66
CA ARG A 440 43.86 -9.82 40.10
C ARG A 440 43.81 -8.44 40.77
N VAL A 441 44.33 -7.39 40.13
CA VAL A 441 44.24 -5.99 40.61
C VAL A 441 42.80 -5.45 40.58
N PHE A 442 41.89 -6.04 39.79
CA PHE A 442 40.50 -5.59 39.61
C PHE A 442 39.49 -6.45 40.40
N LYS A 443 39.66 -6.57 41.73
CA LYS A 443 38.77 -7.36 42.61
C LYS A 443 37.53 -6.61 43.13
N GLU A 444 37.54 -5.28 43.08
CA GLU A 444 36.46 -4.43 43.60
C GLU A 444 35.12 -4.71 42.88
N ASN A 445 34.00 -4.57 43.60
CA ASN A 445 32.66 -4.90 43.05
C ASN A 445 32.32 -4.08 41.81
N MET A 446 32.72 -2.81 41.78
CA MET A 446 32.61 -1.92 40.63
C MET A 446 33.17 -2.54 39.33
N PHE A 447 34.30 -3.27 39.39
CA PHE A 447 34.88 -3.92 38.20
C PHE A 447 34.10 -5.15 37.75
N LYS A 448 33.30 -5.77 38.63
CA LYS A 448 32.40 -6.86 38.25
C LYS A 448 31.21 -6.34 37.46
N TYR A 449 30.61 -5.22 37.86
CA TYR A 449 29.58 -4.54 37.06
C TYR A 449 30.13 -4.04 35.72
N MET A 450 31.35 -3.51 35.71
CA MET A 450 32.04 -3.13 34.46
C MET A 450 32.26 -4.35 33.53
N LYS A 451 32.66 -5.51 34.06
CA LYS A 451 32.75 -6.75 33.26
C LYS A 451 31.40 -7.16 32.68
N MET A 452 30.33 -7.10 33.48
CA MET A 452 28.96 -7.43 33.03
C MET A 452 28.52 -6.48 31.92
N GLN A 453 28.70 -5.18 32.11
CA GLN A 453 28.43 -4.17 31.08
C GLN A 453 29.18 -4.50 29.77
N ILE A 454 30.49 -4.75 29.85
CA ILE A 454 31.30 -5.06 28.66
C ILE A 454 30.81 -6.32 27.94
N TRP A 455 30.39 -7.36 28.67
CA TRP A 455 29.82 -8.56 28.06
C TRP A 455 28.54 -8.28 27.26
N PHE A 456 27.63 -7.47 27.82
CA PHE A 456 26.42 -7.07 27.10
C PHE A 456 26.72 -6.14 25.92
N GLU A 457 27.71 -5.25 26.04
CA GLU A 457 28.17 -4.43 24.92
C GLU A 457 28.76 -5.30 23.78
N ILE A 458 29.55 -6.33 24.10
CA ILE A 458 30.05 -7.30 23.11
C ILE A 458 28.89 -8.01 22.42
N LEU A 459 27.90 -8.48 23.18
CA LEU A 459 26.75 -9.18 22.62
C LEU A 459 25.96 -8.28 21.66
N SER A 460 25.71 -7.03 22.02
CA SER A 460 25.08 -6.02 21.14
C SER A 460 25.89 -5.75 19.87
N LEU A 461 27.22 -5.69 19.97
CA LEU A 461 28.08 -5.44 18.81
C LEU A 461 28.15 -6.67 17.87
N ILE A 462 28.11 -7.88 18.42
CA ILE A 462 27.99 -9.12 17.64
C ILE A 462 26.67 -9.16 16.89
N THR A 463 25.55 -8.84 17.54
CA THR A 463 24.25 -8.81 16.86
C THR A 463 24.16 -7.67 15.84
N LEU A 464 24.80 -6.52 16.08
CA LEU A 464 24.93 -5.45 15.09
C LEU A 464 25.70 -5.93 13.84
N PHE A 465 26.79 -6.68 14.03
CA PHE A 465 27.54 -7.28 12.93
C PHE A 465 26.69 -8.29 12.13
N PHE A 466 25.92 -9.15 12.81
CA PHE A 466 24.98 -10.05 12.13
C PHE A 466 23.88 -9.28 11.39
N ASN A 467 23.35 -8.21 11.98
CA ASN A 467 22.36 -7.35 11.33
C ASN A 467 22.93 -6.71 10.05
N ALA A 468 24.19 -6.23 10.10
CA ALA A 468 24.89 -5.74 8.91
C ALA A 468 25.07 -6.83 7.86
N THR A 469 25.42 -8.05 8.26
CA THR A 469 25.60 -9.19 7.36
C THR A 469 24.29 -9.61 6.71
N ILE A 470 23.19 -9.61 7.45
CA ILE A 470 21.87 -9.91 6.90
C ILE A 470 21.44 -8.81 5.94
N ASN A 471 21.55 -7.53 6.32
CA ASN A 471 21.21 -6.42 5.43
C ASN A 471 22.05 -6.46 4.16
N TYR A 472 23.36 -6.69 4.28
CA TYR A 472 24.24 -6.90 3.14
C TYR A 472 23.77 -8.08 2.29
N SER A 473 23.45 -9.24 2.86
CA SER A 473 22.98 -10.40 2.10
C SER A 473 21.63 -10.16 1.41
N VAL A 474 20.70 -9.46 2.08
CA VAL A 474 19.40 -9.12 1.52
C VAL A 474 19.55 -8.09 0.39
N ASP A 475 20.47 -7.13 0.53
CA ASP A 475 20.67 -6.04 -0.44
C ASP A 475 21.62 -6.41 -1.60
N LEU A 476 22.61 -7.30 -1.40
CA LEU A 476 23.52 -7.73 -2.48
C LEU A 476 22.86 -8.69 -3.47
N PHE A 477 21.95 -9.54 -3.02
CA PHE A 477 21.20 -10.40 -3.94
C PHE A 477 20.24 -9.60 -4.83
N VAL A 478 19.86 -8.38 -4.42
CA VAL A 478 19.11 -7.42 -5.24
C VAL A 478 20.00 -6.75 -6.31
N SER A 479 21.32 -6.66 -6.09
CA SER A 479 22.22 -5.95 -7.02
C SER A 479 22.83 -6.84 -8.11
N MET A 480 22.92 -8.16 -7.89
CA MET A 480 23.53 -9.07 -8.86
C MET A 480 22.57 -9.70 -9.87
N ASN A 481 21.26 -9.61 -9.68
CA ASN A 481 20.25 -9.97 -10.71
C ASN A 481 19.03 -9.06 -10.59
N ILE A 482 19.04 -7.95 -11.35
CA ILE A 482 17.92 -7.00 -11.54
C ILE A 482 17.50 -6.28 -10.24
N PRO A 483 17.77 -4.98 -10.08
CA PRO A 483 17.42 -4.26 -8.87
C PRO A 483 15.96 -3.81 -8.95
N SER A 484 15.04 -4.74 -8.70
CA SER A 484 13.70 -4.39 -8.22
C SER A 484 13.75 -4.41 -6.69
N CYS A 485 13.55 -3.26 -6.07
CA CYS A 485 13.11 -3.17 -4.68
C CYS A 485 11.68 -3.74 -4.52
N ASP A 486 11.47 -4.98 -4.95
CA ASP A 486 10.27 -5.74 -4.68
C ASP A 486 10.60 -6.85 -3.69
N LEU A 487 9.74 -6.93 -2.68
CA LEU A 487 9.69 -7.99 -1.69
C LEU A 487 9.38 -9.32 -2.40
N ASP A 488 10.42 -10.04 -2.79
CA ASP A 488 10.27 -11.46 -3.12
C ASP A 488 9.99 -12.26 -1.84
N TYR A 489 8.71 -12.61 -1.63
CA TYR A 489 8.21 -13.38 -0.47
C TYR A 489 8.55 -14.87 -0.54
N ARG A 490 9.08 -15.37 -1.67
CA ARG A 490 9.35 -16.80 -1.90
C ARG A 490 10.81 -17.20 -1.66
N SER A 491 11.71 -16.25 -1.48
CA SER A 491 13.12 -16.55 -1.22
C SER A 491 13.39 -16.80 0.27
N LYS A 492 14.54 -17.43 0.55
CA LYS A 492 15.18 -17.54 1.88
C LYS A 492 15.23 -16.20 2.67
N LYS A 493 14.89 -15.09 2.00
CA LYS A 493 14.61 -13.74 2.50
C LYS A 493 13.57 -13.69 3.61
N LEU A 494 12.45 -14.43 3.54
CA LEU A 494 11.46 -14.41 4.64
C LEU A 494 12.09 -14.93 5.94
N TYR A 495 12.84 -16.04 5.87
CA TYR A 495 13.54 -16.59 7.03
C TYR A 495 14.63 -15.67 7.57
N LEU A 496 15.42 -15.04 6.70
CA LEU A 496 16.43 -14.06 7.12
C LEU A 496 15.81 -12.80 7.72
N THR A 497 14.67 -12.35 7.20
CA THR A 497 13.91 -11.22 7.74
C THR A 497 13.28 -11.58 9.09
N ILE A 498 12.69 -12.77 9.24
CA ILE A 498 12.19 -13.30 10.52
C ILE A 498 13.34 -13.37 11.52
N LEU A 499 14.49 -13.92 11.13
CA LEU A 499 15.67 -14.05 11.98
C LEU A 499 16.26 -12.67 12.36
N LYS A 500 16.21 -11.69 11.46
CA LYS A 500 16.58 -10.31 11.76
C LYS A 500 15.61 -9.68 12.77
N ILE A 501 14.31 -9.75 12.49
CA ILE A 501 13.26 -9.04 13.22
C ILE A 501 13.10 -9.60 14.62
N TYR A 502 13.06 -10.93 14.80
CA TYR A 502 12.78 -11.51 16.11
C TYR A 502 14.06 -11.73 16.92
N PRO A 503 14.91 -12.74 16.67
CA PRO A 503 15.99 -13.04 17.60
C PRO A 503 17.08 -11.98 17.59
N ILE A 504 17.49 -11.45 16.43
CA ILE A 504 18.62 -10.51 16.39
C ILE A 504 18.25 -9.18 17.03
N ASN A 505 17.13 -8.56 16.64
CA ASN A 505 16.73 -7.30 17.26
C ASN A 505 16.44 -7.50 18.75
N PHE A 506 15.70 -8.55 19.13
CA PHE A 506 15.44 -8.84 20.55
C PHE A 506 16.73 -8.92 21.37
N ILE A 507 17.69 -9.75 20.94
CA ILE A 507 18.98 -9.90 21.63
C ILE A 507 19.73 -8.56 21.64
N THR A 508 19.72 -7.80 20.54
CA THR A 508 20.38 -6.49 20.47
C THR A 508 19.81 -5.54 21.51
N PHE A 509 18.49 -5.34 21.54
CA PHE A 509 17.85 -4.41 22.46
C PHE A 509 17.94 -4.86 23.91
N THR A 510 17.76 -6.15 24.20
CA THR A 510 17.97 -6.70 25.55
C THR A 510 19.42 -6.49 26.01
N SER A 511 20.40 -6.70 25.13
CA SER A 511 21.82 -6.46 25.44
C SER A 511 22.08 -4.98 25.73
N ILE A 512 21.54 -4.08 24.93
CA ILE A 512 21.62 -2.63 25.18
C ILE A 512 21.00 -2.28 26.55
N THR A 513 19.80 -2.77 26.86
CA THR A 513 19.15 -2.51 28.17
C THR A 513 20.03 -3.01 29.31
N CYS A 514 20.52 -4.24 29.22
CA CYS A 514 21.34 -4.85 30.25
C CYS A 514 22.68 -4.10 30.43
N ALA A 515 23.30 -3.63 29.34
CA ALA A 515 24.50 -2.81 29.39
C ALA A 515 24.23 -1.47 30.10
N THR A 516 23.12 -0.79 29.78
CA THR A 516 22.76 0.48 30.43
C THR A 516 22.44 0.32 31.91
N LEU A 517 21.72 -0.73 32.32
CA LEU A 517 21.44 -1.04 33.72
C LEU A 517 22.71 -1.40 34.49
N SER A 518 23.60 -2.19 33.88
CA SER A 518 24.91 -2.52 34.47
C SER A 518 25.75 -1.27 34.71
N ASN A 519 25.74 -0.34 33.74
CA ASN A 519 26.41 0.95 33.87
C ASN A 519 25.79 1.81 34.99
N MET A 520 24.46 1.85 35.08
CA MET A 520 23.75 2.56 36.15
C MET A 520 24.15 2.03 37.54
N LEU A 521 24.20 0.72 37.72
CA LEU A 521 24.65 0.08 38.96
C LEU A 521 26.11 0.38 39.28
N MET A 522 26.98 0.44 38.26
CA MET A 522 28.38 0.85 38.42
C MET A 522 28.48 2.30 38.94
N VAL A 523 27.71 3.23 38.34
CA VAL A 523 27.67 4.63 38.76
C VAL A 523 27.09 4.76 40.18
N PHE A 524 26.04 4.00 40.49
CA PHE A 524 25.43 3.99 41.82
C PHE A 524 26.38 3.44 42.89
N ASP A 525 27.10 2.36 42.61
CA ASP A 525 28.13 1.78 43.50
C ASP A 525 29.23 2.81 43.81
N ARG A 526 29.72 3.52 42.77
CA ARG A 526 30.67 4.64 42.92
C ARG A 526 30.08 5.78 43.75
N TYR A 527 28.84 6.16 43.49
CA TYR A 527 28.17 7.23 44.23
C TYR A 527 28.04 6.88 45.71
N LEU A 528 27.62 5.66 46.06
CA LEU A 528 27.55 5.21 47.45
C LEU A 528 28.93 5.17 48.12
N TYR A 529 29.95 4.65 47.41
CA TYR A 529 31.33 4.63 47.89
C TYR A 529 31.81 6.03 48.31
N ILE A 530 31.55 7.04 47.47
CA ILE A 530 32.02 8.41 47.68
C ILE A 530 31.15 9.15 48.70
N SER A 531 29.82 9.08 48.56
CA SER A 531 28.88 9.89 49.35
C SER A 531 28.70 9.38 50.79
N ASN A 532 28.61 8.06 50.98
CA ASN A 532 28.32 7.46 52.28
C ASN A 532 28.98 6.08 52.44
N TRP A 533 30.24 6.10 52.88
CA TRP A 533 31.04 4.90 53.13
C TRP A 533 30.37 3.87 54.05
N LYS A 534 29.59 4.31 55.05
CA LYS A 534 28.90 3.40 55.98
C LYS A 534 27.83 2.57 55.26
N ILE A 535 27.04 3.22 54.40
CA ILE A 535 26.03 2.53 53.57
C ILE A 535 26.72 1.62 52.56
N PHE A 536 27.77 2.10 51.90
CA PHE A 536 28.56 1.29 50.97
C PHE A 536 29.13 0.02 51.62
N LYS A 537 29.65 0.11 52.85
CA LYS A 537 30.16 -1.07 53.59
C LYS A 537 29.04 -2.08 53.87
N LYS A 538 27.85 -1.63 54.25
CA LYS A 538 26.67 -2.52 54.41
C LYS A 538 26.27 -3.18 53.10
N PHE A 539 26.24 -2.40 52.01
CA PHE A 539 25.89 -2.89 50.68
C PHE A 539 26.88 -3.94 50.16
N THR A 540 28.18 -3.71 50.33
CA THR A 540 29.24 -4.63 49.91
C THR A 540 29.39 -5.87 50.78
N GLN A 541 28.94 -5.84 52.04
CA GLN A 541 28.94 -6.99 52.96
C GLN A 541 27.97 -8.10 52.53
N ILE A 542 26.98 -7.79 51.70
CA ILE A 542 26.10 -8.81 51.13
C ILE A 542 26.94 -9.65 50.15
N LYS A 543 27.45 -10.78 50.64
CA LYS A 543 28.27 -11.70 49.86
C LYS A 543 27.45 -12.16 48.65
N ASN A 544 28.04 -12.10 47.45
CA ASN A 544 27.43 -12.52 46.19
C ASN A 544 26.32 -11.63 45.60
N VAL A 545 26.19 -10.34 45.99
CA VAL A 545 25.25 -9.40 45.33
C VAL A 545 25.36 -9.47 43.81
N ASN A 546 26.58 -9.42 43.27
CA ASN A 546 26.78 -9.40 41.82
C ASN A 546 26.23 -10.66 41.11
N ILE A 547 26.37 -11.84 41.73
CA ILE A 547 25.86 -13.10 41.16
C ILE A 547 24.33 -13.10 41.14
N LYS A 548 23.69 -12.48 42.14
CA LYS A 548 22.22 -12.35 42.22
C LYS A 548 21.67 -11.21 41.35
N VAL A 549 22.43 -10.14 41.16
CA VAL A 549 22.03 -8.96 40.38
C VAL A 549 22.04 -9.25 38.88
N LEU A 550 22.96 -10.06 38.38
CA LEU A 550 23.02 -10.41 36.95
C LEU A 550 21.73 -11.03 36.39
N PRO A 551 21.15 -12.11 36.96
CA PRO A 551 19.91 -12.68 36.44
C PRO A 551 18.74 -11.69 36.57
N PHE A 552 18.75 -10.80 37.55
CA PHE A 552 17.74 -9.75 37.68
C PHE A 552 17.84 -8.68 36.57
N ILE A 553 19.07 -8.26 36.22
CA ILE A 553 19.28 -7.35 35.07
C ILE A 553 18.81 -8.01 33.78
N ILE A 554 19.15 -9.28 33.56
CA ILE A 554 18.71 -10.03 32.38
C ILE A 554 17.19 -10.16 32.34
N LEU A 555 16.55 -10.44 33.48
CA LEU A 555 15.10 -10.52 33.59
C LEU A 555 14.43 -9.18 33.25
N ILE A 556 14.91 -8.06 33.79
CA ILE A 556 14.39 -6.73 33.46
C ILE A 556 14.60 -6.44 31.96
N GLY A 557 15.81 -6.70 31.44
CA GLY A 557 16.14 -6.46 30.04
C GLY A 557 15.34 -7.33 29.07
N THR A 558 14.97 -8.54 29.45
CA THR A 558 14.11 -9.40 28.63
C THR A 558 12.66 -8.96 28.69
N LEU A 559 12.12 -8.67 29.89
CA LEU A 559 10.75 -8.20 30.07
C LEU A 559 10.47 -6.87 29.35
N LEU A 560 11.40 -5.91 29.40
CA LEU A 560 11.24 -4.62 28.73
C LEU A 560 11.24 -4.70 27.20
N ASN A 561 11.82 -5.77 26.64
CA ASN A 561 11.96 -5.96 25.19
C ASN A 561 11.12 -7.12 24.66
N ILE A 562 10.26 -7.72 25.49
CA ILE A 562 9.46 -8.89 25.10
C ILE A 562 8.49 -8.56 23.96
N ASN A 563 8.07 -7.30 23.84
CA ASN A 563 7.29 -6.78 22.74
C ASN A 563 7.95 -7.01 21.37
N ILE A 564 9.28 -6.91 21.26
CA ILE A 564 9.99 -7.14 20.00
C ILE A 564 9.85 -8.60 19.55
N PHE A 565 9.73 -9.53 20.50
CA PHE A 565 9.57 -10.96 20.21
C PHE A 565 8.11 -11.36 19.99
N LEU A 566 7.17 -10.77 20.75
CA LEU A 566 5.76 -11.20 20.77
C LEU A 566 4.92 -10.68 19.60
N PHE A 567 5.25 -9.51 19.02
CA PHE A 567 4.42 -8.92 17.97
C PHE A 567 5.00 -9.20 16.58
N CYS A 568 4.23 -9.94 15.77
CA CYS A 568 4.62 -10.28 14.42
C CYS A 568 4.56 -9.05 13.50
N ASP A 569 5.67 -8.71 12.85
CA ASP A 569 5.79 -7.58 11.91
C ASP A 569 5.52 -7.97 10.46
N ILE A 570 5.20 -9.24 10.21
CA ILE A 570 4.96 -9.71 8.85
C ILE A 570 3.51 -9.36 8.50
N GLU A 571 3.33 -8.61 7.40
CA GLU A 571 2.06 -8.18 6.80
C GLU A 571 1.01 -9.31 6.64
N THR A 572 1.39 -10.57 6.80
CA THR A 572 0.53 -11.76 6.71
C THR A 572 -0.17 -12.14 8.02
N CYS A 573 0.16 -11.51 9.15
CA CYS A 573 -0.58 -11.73 10.38
C CYS A 573 -1.71 -10.73 10.47
N ASP A 574 -2.94 -11.19 10.21
CA ASP A 574 -4.22 -10.52 10.53
C ASP A 574 -4.28 -10.24 12.04
N LEU A 575 -3.46 -9.30 12.52
CA LEU A 575 -3.42 -8.89 13.91
C LEU A 575 -4.52 -7.86 14.09
N SER A 576 -5.50 -8.23 14.90
CA SER A 576 -6.54 -7.34 15.38
C SER A 576 -5.94 -6.03 15.90
N THR A 577 -6.68 -4.93 15.73
CA THR A 577 -6.32 -3.57 16.19
C THR A 577 -5.87 -3.52 17.66
N GLN A 578 -6.30 -4.49 18.49
CA GLN A 578 -5.90 -4.64 19.89
C GLN A 578 -4.42 -4.98 20.08
N ASN A 579 -3.82 -5.77 19.20
CA ASN A 579 -2.39 -6.13 19.30
C ASN A 579 -1.50 -4.93 18.96
N PHE A 580 -1.98 -4.03 18.10
CA PHE A 580 -1.26 -2.80 17.76
C PHE A 580 -1.20 -1.83 18.95
N ASP A 581 -2.31 -1.65 19.67
CA ASP A 581 -2.37 -0.78 20.87
C ASP A 581 -1.49 -1.32 22.02
N LEU A 582 -1.51 -2.63 22.28
CA LEU A 582 -0.64 -3.24 23.29
C LEU A 582 0.85 -3.09 22.95
N ARG A 583 1.22 -3.31 21.68
CA ARG A 583 2.59 -3.11 21.19
C ARG A 583 3.04 -1.65 21.36
N TYR A 584 2.16 -0.70 21.01
CA TYR A 584 2.41 0.72 21.17
C TYR A 584 2.68 1.06 22.64
N LYS A 585 1.81 0.62 23.55
CA LYS A 585 1.95 0.86 24.99
C LYS A 585 3.24 0.27 25.56
N LEU A 586 3.59 -0.95 25.17
CA LEU A 586 4.82 -1.60 25.62
C LEU A 586 6.08 -0.91 25.06
N SER A 587 6.08 -0.50 23.78
CA SER A 587 7.18 0.27 23.21
C SER A 587 7.34 1.63 23.91
N LEU A 588 6.24 2.33 24.19
CA LEU A 588 6.28 3.60 24.90
C LEU A 588 6.79 3.43 26.32
N PHE A 589 6.36 2.39 27.03
CA PHE A 589 6.87 2.06 28.37
C PHE A 589 8.38 1.79 28.36
N GLN A 590 8.86 1.02 27.39
CA GLN A 590 10.28 0.76 27.18
C GLN A 590 11.06 2.06 26.95
N ASP A 591 10.61 2.92 26.03
CA ASP A 591 11.30 4.16 25.70
C ASP A 591 11.33 5.14 26.90
N VAL A 592 10.23 5.26 27.64
CA VAL A 592 10.16 6.05 28.89
C VAL A 592 11.14 5.50 29.93
N PHE A 593 11.20 4.18 30.11
CA PHE A 593 12.14 3.55 31.04
C PHE A 593 13.59 3.87 30.66
N TYR A 594 13.95 3.79 29.38
CA TYR A 594 15.30 4.13 28.89
C TYR A 594 15.67 5.59 29.15
N ILE A 595 14.73 6.52 28.91
CA ILE A 595 14.92 7.95 29.18
C ILE A 595 15.13 8.17 30.68
N LEU A 596 14.28 7.60 31.53
CA LEU A 596 14.41 7.70 32.99
C LEU A 596 15.73 7.13 33.49
N ASN A 597 16.13 5.95 33.02
CA ASN A 597 17.41 5.33 33.40
C ASN A 597 18.59 6.22 33.02
N SER A 598 18.55 6.82 31.83
CA SER A 598 19.59 7.75 31.36
C SER A 598 19.62 9.04 32.21
N LEU A 599 18.47 9.62 32.52
CA LEU A 599 18.36 10.81 33.37
C LEU A 599 18.87 10.56 34.80
N VAL A 600 18.53 9.40 35.39
CA VAL A 600 19.06 9.01 36.70
C VAL A 600 20.57 8.83 36.65
N GLY A 601 21.10 8.21 35.59
CA GLY A 601 22.55 8.09 35.36
C GLY A 601 23.23 9.45 35.29
N VAL A 602 22.66 10.41 34.55
CA VAL A 602 23.17 11.79 34.48
C VAL A 602 23.12 12.46 35.85
N PHE A 603 21.99 12.38 36.56
CA PHE A 603 21.80 12.97 37.88
C PHE A 603 22.81 12.44 38.90
N LEU A 604 23.04 11.12 38.93
CA LEU A 604 24.02 10.49 39.82
C LEU A 604 25.44 10.97 39.52
N ASN A 605 25.81 11.06 38.24
CA ASN A 605 27.11 11.58 37.85
C ASN A 605 27.29 13.06 38.23
N VAL A 606 26.29 13.91 37.97
CA VAL A 606 26.32 15.33 38.39
C VAL A 606 26.44 15.45 39.91
N SER A 607 25.71 14.64 40.66
CA SER A 607 25.77 14.62 42.13
C SER A 607 27.14 14.17 42.64
N LEU A 608 27.74 13.16 41.99
CA LEU A 608 29.08 12.69 42.29
C LEU A 608 30.14 13.77 42.05
N ILE A 609 30.06 14.49 40.92
CA ILE A 609 30.93 15.64 40.63
C ILE A 609 30.79 16.72 41.71
N LYS A 610 29.54 17.12 42.03
CA LYS A 610 29.26 18.16 43.03
C LYS A 610 29.84 17.78 44.39
N PHE A 611 29.70 16.51 44.78
CA PHE A 611 30.23 16.00 46.03
C PHE A 611 31.77 15.95 46.03
N MET A 612 32.38 15.48 44.94
CA MET A 612 33.84 15.51 44.78
C MET A 612 34.38 16.93 44.88
N ILE A 613 33.77 17.89 44.19
CA ILE A 613 34.13 19.30 44.25
C ILE A 613 34.05 19.82 45.69
N LYS A 614 32.93 19.57 46.39
CA LYS A 614 32.71 20.03 47.77
C LYS A 614 33.74 19.46 48.76
N ASN A 615 33.98 18.15 48.72
CA ASN A 615 34.94 17.50 49.61
C ASN A 615 36.38 17.92 49.31
N GLU A 616 36.71 18.13 48.03
CA GLU A 616 38.03 18.59 47.65
C GLU A 616 38.28 20.06 47.99
N PHE A 617 37.27 20.94 47.94
CA PHE A 617 37.40 22.30 48.49
C PHE A 617 37.73 22.27 49.99
N LYS A 618 37.10 21.37 50.74
CA LYS A 618 37.41 21.17 52.17
C LYS A 618 38.85 20.67 52.38
N ARG A 619 39.35 19.81 51.49
CA ARG A 619 40.72 19.27 51.53
C ARG A 619 41.79 20.29 51.14
N LEU A 620 41.53 21.10 50.11
CA LEU A 620 42.41 22.18 49.66
C LEU A 620 42.54 23.29 50.70
N TYR A 621 41.47 23.58 51.44
CA TYR A 621 41.53 24.51 52.56
C TYR A 621 42.49 24.02 53.66
N LEU A 622 42.62 22.69 53.82
CA LEU A 622 43.48 22.06 54.83
C LEU A 622 44.93 21.84 54.37
N PHE A 623 45.21 21.71 53.06
CA PHE A 623 46.55 21.44 52.55
C PHE A 623 47.05 22.59 51.66
N LYS A 624 47.72 23.56 52.28
CA LYS A 624 48.06 24.84 51.65
C LYS A 624 49.27 24.85 50.70
N ASN A 625 49.96 23.74 50.40
CA ASN A 625 51.15 23.82 49.53
C ASN A 625 51.50 22.58 48.66
N LYS A 626 51.95 22.86 47.42
CA LYS A 626 52.70 22.04 46.43
C LYS A 626 52.03 21.01 45.50
N LYS A 627 50.72 20.72 45.53
CA LYS A 627 50.07 19.75 44.59
C LYS A 627 49.03 20.31 43.59
N GLN A 628 49.13 21.57 43.18
CA GLN A 628 48.14 22.22 42.30
C GLN A 628 48.08 21.67 40.85
N LYS A 629 49.22 21.30 40.23
CA LYS A 629 49.27 20.95 38.78
C LYS A 629 48.70 19.56 38.47
N SER A 630 48.94 18.58 39.35
CA SER A 630 48.29 17.26 39.31
C SER A 630 46.77 17.36 39.47
N PHE A 631 46.34 18.39 40.20
CA PHE A 631 44.96 18.55 40.65
C PHE A 631 44.07 19.18 39.58
N LEU A 632 44.58 20.18 38.85
CA LEU A 632 43.89 20.74 37.68
C LEU A 632 43.64 19.67 36.61
N LYS A 633 44.62 18.78 36.36
CA LYS A 633 44.46 17.65 35.43
C LYS A 633 43.33 16.71 35.85
N MET A 634 43.18 16.43 37.15
CA MET A 634 42.11 15.58 37.66
C MET A 634 40.73 16.24 37.52
N LYS A 635 40.61 17.55 37.80
CA LYS A 635 39.37 18.32 37.59
C LYS A 635 38.94 18.33 36.13
N ILE A 636 39.86 18.64 35.22
CA ILE A 636 39.61 18.64 33.78
C ILE A 636 39.19 17.23 33.33
N LEU A 637 39.85 16.18 33.82
CA LEU A 637 39.48 14.80 33.51
C LEU A 637 38.06 14.46 33.99
N ILE A 638 37.65 14.86 35.20
CA ILE A 638 36.30 14.60 35.73
C ILE A 638 35.24 15.33 34.90
N VAL A 639 35.47 16.60 34.57
CA VAL A 639 34.53 17.40 33.76
C VAL A 639 34.41 16.85 32.34
N ILE A 640 35.54 16.54 31.68
CA ILE A 640 35.56 15.94 30.35
C ILE A 640 34.82 14.60 30.35
N ASN A 641 35.04 13.74 31.36
CA ASN A 641 34.33 12.46 31.42
C ASN A 641 32.84 12.62 31.68
N SER A 642 32.45 13.59 32.49
CA SER A 642 31.02 13.85 32.75
C SER A 642 30.31 14.41 31.51
N LEU A 643 31.00 15.25 30.73
CA LEU A 643 30.56 15.70 29.42
C LEU A 643 30.51 14.54 28.41
N LEU A 644 31.51 13.66 28.38
CA LEU A 644 31.51 12.48 27.50
C LEU A 644 30.35 11.55 27.83
N ILE A 645 30.07 11.29 29.11
CA ILE A 645 28.92 10.50 29.55
C ILE A 645 27.61 11.18 29.09
N LEU A 646 27.50 12.50 29.23
CA LEU A 646 26.32 13.25 28.80
C LEU A 646 26.14 13.19 27.27
N ILE A 647 27.20 13.44 26.50
CA ILE A 647 27.23 13.40 25.04
C ILE A 647 26.88 12.00 24.53
N CYS A 648 27.37 10.94 25.20
CA CYS A 648 27.05 9.57 24.84
C CYS A 648 25.58 9.20 25.11
N ARG A 649 24.88 9.91 26.01
CA ARG A 649 23.50 9.62 26.42
C ARG A 649 22.44 10.51 25.75
N ILE A 650 22.83 11.67 25.22
CA ILE A 650 21.93 12.55 24.47
C ILE A 650 21.30 11.84 23.25
N PRO A 651 22.05 11.08 22.42
CA PRO A 651 21.46 10.34 21.30
C PRO A 651 20.42 9.30 21.75
N ASP A 652 20.65 8.61 22.87
CA ASP A 652 19.70 7.65 23.44
C ASP A 652 18.36 8.35 23.78
N ILE A 653 18.42 9.53 24.40
CA ILE A 653 17.24 10.33 24.77
C ILE A 653 16.55 10.90 23.53
N GLN A 654 17.32 11.47 22.59
CA GLN A 654 16.79 12.04 21.34
C GLN A 654 16.05 10.98 20.51
N SER A 655 16.62 9.78 20.42
CA SER A 655 15.98 8.66 19.74
C SER A 655 14.66 8.25 20.40
N GLY A 656 14.64 8.11 21.73
CA GLY A 656 13.40 7.79 22.47
C GLY A 656 12.30 8.82 22.22
N ILE A 657 12.65 10.11 22.23
CA ILE A 657 11.71 11.20 21.92
C ILE A 657 11.24 11.14 20.47
N LEU A 658 12.16 10.97 19.51
CA LEU A 658 11.83 10.89 18.09
C LEU A 658 10.88 9.71 17.83
N LYS A 659 11.16 8.55 18.43
CA LYS A 659 10.33 7.35 18.31
C LYS A 659 8.92 7.58 18.87
N ILE A 660 8.78 8.24 20.02
CA ILE A 660 7.48 8.63 20.59
C ILE A 660 6.74 9.61 19.67
N GLN A 661 7.42 10.65 19.18
CA GLN A 661 6.83 11.63 18.25
C GLN A 661 6.33 10.94 16.98
N ILE A 662 7.12 10.03 16.44
CA ILE A 662 6.74 9.30 15.24
C ILE A 662 5.58 8.35 15.50
N LEU A 663 5.61 7.60 16.61
CA LEU A 663 4.52 6.72 17.01
C LEU A 663 3.20 7.50 17.23
N SER A 664 3.27 8.77 17.67
CA SER A 664 2.10 9.64 17.81
C SER A 664 1.51 10.14 16.47
N ALA A 665 2.28 10.09 15.38
CA ALA A 665 1.90 10.60 14.06
C ALA A 665 1.56 9.49 13.05
N TYR A 666 1.32 8.26 13.53
CA TYR A 666 1.08 7.03 12.75
C TYR A 666 -0.16 7.05 11.83
N SER A 667 -0.88 8.17 11.71
CA SER A 667 -1.93 8.37 10.71
C SER A 667 -1.41 8.72 9.31
N ASN A 668 -0.10 8.91 9.11
CA ASN A 668 0.51 9.32 7.84
C ASN A 668 1.58 8.34 7.32
N ASN A 669 1.36 7.75 6.14
CA ASN A 669 2.26 6.77 5.50
C ASN A 669 3.67 7.30 5.16
N ASP A 670 3.83 8.60 4.87
CA ASP A 670 5.16 9.23 4.64
C ASP A 670 6.09 9.13 5.86
N LEU A 671 5.54 8.79 7.02
CA LEU A 671 6.27 8.70 8.28
C LEU A 671 7.00 7.36 8.43
N PHE A 672 6.56 6.28 7.78
CA PHE A 672 7.12 4.94 7.95
C PHE A 672 8.59 4.84 7.52
N LEU A 673 8.94 5.42 6.35
CA LEU A 673 10.33 5.47 5.90
C LEU A 673 11.23 6.29 6.84
N LYS A 674 10.66 7.33 7.49
CA LYS A 674 11.38 8.10 8.51
C LYS A 674 11.60 7.27 9.79
N ILE A 675 10.66 6.41 10.19
CA ILE A 675 10.80 5.48 11.32
C ILE A 675 12.01 4.58 11.13
N GLU A 676 12.09 3.92 9.97
CA GLU A 676 13.13 2.94 9.72
C GLU A 676 14.52 3.62 9.75
N SER A 677 14.64 4.79 9.12
CA SER A 677 15.89 5.56 9.15
C SER A 677 16.29 6.01 10.57
N GLY A 678 15.32 6.45 11.39
CA GLY A 678 15.56 6.84 12.78
C GLY A 678 16.00 5.67 13.65
N PHE A 679 15.42 4.48 13.43
CA PHE A 679 15.81 3.25 14.13
C PHE A 679 17.26 2.85 13.86
N TYR A 680 17.73 2.97 12.62
CA TYR A 680 19.13 2.67 12.31
C TYR A 680 20.09 3.70 12.89
N GLN A 681 19.72 4.98 12.87
CA GLN A 681 20.50 6.03 13.54
C GLN A 681 20.62 5.78 15.04
N PHE A 682 19.55 5.33 15.69
CA PHE A 682 19.59 4.90 17.09
C PHE A 682 20.59 3.77 17.33
N LEU A 683 20.48 2.67 16.58
CA LEU A 683 21.40 1.55 16.73
C LEU A 683 22.86 1.97 16.51
N LEU A 684 23.10 2.83 15.51
CA LEU A 684 24.43 3.36 15.23
C LEU A 684 24.97 4.16 16.41
N THR A 685 24.21 5.14 16.88
CA THR A 685 24.62 6.06 17.94
C THR A 685 24.84 5.35 19.27
N THR A 686 23.94 4.46 19.67
CA THR A 686 24.09 3.68 20.90
C THR A 686 25.31 2.76 20.85
N ASN A 687 25.60 2.10 19.72
CA ASN A 687 26.81 1.25 19.62
C ASN A 687 28.11 2.08 19.53
N ILE A 688 28.08 3.27 18.93
CA ILE A 688 29.20 4.24 19.01
C ILE A 688 29.48 4.62 20.47
N SER A 689 28.44 4.81 21.28
CA SER A 689 28.60 5.10 22.72
C SER A 689 29.39 4.00 23.44
N PHE A 690 29.22 2.73 23.04
CA PHE A 690 29.99 1.63 23.61
C PHE A 690 31.48 1.74 23.29
N ILE A 691 31.84 2.17 22.07
CA ILE A 691 33.24 2.45 21.73
C ILE A 691 33.78 3.55 22.64
N PHE A 692 33.02 4.63 22.88
CA PHE A 692 33.44 5.70 23.79
C PHE A 692 33.66 5.23 25.24
N ASN A 693 32.86 4.27 25.73
CA ASN A 693 33.09 3.69 27.06
C ASN A 693 34.48 3.03 27.21
N PHE A 694 35.10 2.53 26.12
CA PHE A 694 36.49 2.06 26.17
C PHE A 694 37.46 3.20 26.50
N PHE A 695 37.34 4.32 25.77
CA PHE A 695 38.18 5.49 25.95
C PHE A 695 37.94 6.17 27.30
N GLU A 696 36.69 6.18 27.79
CA GLU A 696 36.36 6.64 29.13
C GLU A 696 37.16 5.85 30.18
N ASN A 697 37.16 4.52 30.09
CA ASN A 697 37.90 3.66 31.01
C ASN A 697 39.42 3.85 30.90
N LEU A 698 39.93 4.06 29.69
CA LEU A 698 41.33 4.37 29.44
C LEU A 698 41.76 5.70 30.09
N LEU A 699 40.88 6.71 30.03
CA LEU A 699 41.15 8.04 30.57
C LEU A 699 41.00 8.06 32.10
N LEU A 700 39.93 7.48 32.64
CA LEU A 700 39.57 7.54 34.06
C LEU A 700 40.37 6.58 34.93
N ASN A 701 40.63 5.36 34.44
CA ASN A 701 41.17 4.32 35.29
C ASN A 701 42.68 4.17 35.07
N ARG A 702 43.46 4.77 35.98
CA ARG A 702 44.92 4.67 35.96
C ARG A 702 45.42 3.23 35.93
N LYS A 703 44.80 2.31 36.69
CA LYS A 703 45.17 0.89 36.71
C LYS A 703 44.90 0.24 35.35
N PHE A 704 43.76 0.55 34.74
CA PHE A 704 43.40 0.07 33.40
C PHE A 704 44.40 0.55 32.35
N ARG A 705 44.73 1.86 32.35
CA ARG A 705 45.72 2.44 31.45
C ARG A 705 47.12 1.83 31.62
N GLN A 706 47.57 1.68 32.86
CA GLN A 706 48.88 1.06 33.15
C GLN A 706 48.92 -0.37 32.64
N LYS A 707 47.83 -1.13 32.82
CA LYS A 707 47.77 -2.51 32.34
C LYS A 707 47.69 -2.61 30.83
N LEU A 708 46.95 -1.71 30.17
CA LEU A 708 46.94 -1.60 28.71
C LEU A 708 48.35 -1.32 28.17
N LEU A 709 49.06 -0.36 28.76
CA LEU A 709 50.44 -0.06 28.38
C LEU A 709 51.37 -1.26 28.60
N GLN A 710 51.20 -1.99 29.71
CA GLN A 710 51.95 -3.22 29.97
C GLN A 710 51.68 -4.32 28.93
N LEU A 711 50.43 -4.49 28.49
CA LEU A 711 50.08 -5.46 27.44
C LEU A 711 50.76 -5.13 26.12
N PHE A 712 50.81 -3.86 25.72
CA PHE A 712 51.51 -3.45 24.51
C PHE A 712 53.04 -3.51 24.66
N GLN A 713 53.59 -3.10 25.82
CA GLN A 713 55.03 -3.11 26.06
C GLN A 713 55.60 -4.53 26.22
N GLY A 714 54.86 -5.45 26.85
CA GLY A 714 55.27 -6.85 27.05
C GLY A 714 55.45 -7.58 25.72
N ASN A 715 54.47 -7.45 24.82
CA ASN A 715 54.54 -8.06 23.48
C ASN A 715 55.64 -7.47 22.60
N PHE A 716 55.96 -6.17 22.76
CA PHE A 716 57.07 -5.55 22.03
C PHE A 716 58.45 -5.99 22.56
N ARG A 717 58.62 -6.13 23.88
CA ARG A 717 59.88 -6.60 24.47
C ARG A 717 60.16 -8.07 24.15
N GLU A 718 59.17 -8.95 24.19
CA GLU A 718 59.37 -10.36 23.80
C GLU A 718 59.68 -10.52 22.31
N LYS A 719 59.02 -9.78 21.41
CA LYS A 719 59.34 -9.84 19.97
C LYS A 719 60.71 -9.27 19.63
N ILE A 720 61.16 -8.21 20.31
CA ILE A 720 62.53 -7.67 20.14
C ILE A 720 63.57 -8.66 20.73
N PHE A 721 63.26 -9.34 21.83
CA PHE A 721 64.17 -10.34 22.41
C PHE A 721 64.30 -11.60 21.54
N ILE A 722 63.22 -12.04 20.87
CA ILE A 722 63.25 -13.17 19.93
C ILE A 722 63.99 -12.79 18.62
N TYR A 723 63.85 -11.56 18.13
CA TYR A 723 64.59 -11.09 16.94
C TYR A 723 66.09 -10.93 17.22
N ASN A 724 66.47 -10.52 18.44
CA ASN A 724 67.88 -10.41 18.82
C ASN A 724 68.52 -11.78 19.14
N THR A 725 67.78 -12.76 19.66
CA THR A 725 68.33 -14.10 19.93
C THR A 725 68.45 -14.98 18.67
N SER A 726 67.61 -14.75 17.65
CA SER A 726 67.72 -15.43 16.35
C SER A 726 68.84 -14.85 15.44
N ASN A 727 69.22 -13.58 15.60
CA ASN A 727 70.38 -13.01 14.90
C ASN A 727 71.73 -13.25 15.61
N VAL A 728 71.73 -13.59 16.90
CA VAL A 728 72.97 -13.91 17.66
C VAL A 728 73.43 -15.36 17.44
N SER A 729 72.56 -16.26 16.97
CA SER A 729 72.94 -17.66 16.67
C SER A 729 73.47 -17.90 15.25
N ILE A 730 73.52 -16.88 14.38
CA ILE A 730 74.11 -16.97 13.03
C ILE A 730 75.54 -16.37 12.99
N PHE A 731 75.98 -15.64 14.02
CA PHE A 731 77.30 -15.00 14.05
C PHE A 731 78.37 -15.71 14.91
N SER A 732 78.07 -16.85 15.54
CA SER A 732 79.03 -17.55 16.42
C SER A 732 79.69 -18.80 15.83
N ASN A 733 79.56 -19.07 14.52
CA ASN A 733 80.12 -20.29 13.89
C ASN A 733 81.21 -20.08 12.82
N ASN A 734 81.78 -18.87 12.66
CA ASN A 734 82.80 -18.61 11.63
C ASN A 734 84.12 -18.02 12.16
N THR A 735 84.64 -18.52 13.29
CA THR A 735 86.03 -18.25 13.71
C THR A 735 86.72 -19.49 14.24
N SER A 736 86.98 -20.45 13.36
CA SER A 736 88.05 -21.43 13.53
C SER A 736 88.37 -22.09 12.20
N ASN A 737 89.23 -21.45 11.40
CA ASN A 737 90.23 -22.09 10.54
C ASN A 737 90.85 -21.05 9.58
N ALA A 738 92.03 -20.55 9.94
CA ALA A 738 93.08 -20.20 8.98
C ALA A 738 94.37 -19.89 9.76
N SER A 739 95.25 -20.89 9.85
CA SER A 739 96.67 -20.73 10.11
C SER A 739 97.42 -21.06 8.81
N ARG A 740 98.61 -20.44 8.63
CA ARG A 740 99.55 -20.52 7.48
C ARG A 740 99.11 -19.65 6.30
N SER A 741 99.89 -18.71 5.78
CA SER A 741 101.35 -18.46 5.77
C SER A 741 101.62 -16.96 5.79
#